data_AF-A0A6H1KUR6-F1
#
_entry.id   AF-A0A6H1KUR6-F1
#
_cell.length_a   1.000
_cell.length_b   1.000
_cell.length_c   1.000
_cell.angle_alpha   90.00
_cell.angle_beta   90.00
_cell.angle_gamma   90.00
#
_symmetry.space_group_name_H-M   'P 1'
#
loop_
_entity.id
_entity.type
_entity.pdbx_description
1 polymer ?
#
loop_
_entity_poly.entity_id
_entity_poly.type
_entity_poly.pdbx_seq_one_letter_code
_entity_poly.pdbx_strand_id
1 'polypeptide(L)'
;MWDDAFPSFLIGLREGLEAGLIVSVLVATLVRSDQRARLPHVWTGVAAAIGLSMSFGAVLTFTAANLPGKSQEGFGGTLSLVAVVFVTAMVFWMRRSARTFSGEIKQKVTAALGMGASVLIATSFLAVGREGLETALFLWTTAQAAGSSSGPLAGAAVGLLIAAALCWGLYRRVLHINLTRFFSITGAVLIVIAAGVLGYGMRDLQEATVIPGGTSYAFDLSAHLDPASWYVTVVQGTLNLTPQMTWLQVGVYGAYLAIVMTLFVRGVRGATPAKPAPVASAAAQAGTPDGAAPAGVAVATADKPAESTTSASAAAVAQAAGTPADPGTGIAVASTAVEAERSTAPVSAGEVPSEGGAASEHEPAAAGEKSAEPAASGPDQPSAPAEGAAVTPSTPRRFPRWTVPAALVAAPALIAGITIAASSGKPASGTPVVEVSVADCGKGFTAPKPGRQTFQVRNTGSRTSEIYLIDPVSNAVYGEVEGIAPGTTRALIATVGTGSYAWRCVPNGGKAVTSAAVRVSAGGGSVQAVLPVSEKDLAAPLAAYRTYVDQGLADLQTKTRSLQSDLDADKLDQARKDWLPAHTQYASLGAAYGTFADFDAKINGRTAGLAGGVEDPAFTGFHRIEYGLWHGQSAATLAPYAKQLAADVDALRKDFPKQDFEPADLPLRTHEILENTLHRELSGNADYGSGTELATTEANLDGTRELLTLLRPLIDRRNAKVIPAVETWMRRTEQLVLAQRAEDGTWTPLDKLSDTDRQRLDGSVGQLLEELAPIPDLLEIRKAA
;
A
#
# COMPACT_ATOMS: atom_id res chain seq x y z
N MET A 1 -3.78 -21.56 -38.08
CA MET A 1 -4.79 -20.66 -37.49
C MET A 1 -4.91 -20.80 -35.97
N TRP A 2 -4.97 -22.00 -35.38
CA TRP A 2 -4.94 -22.17 -33.92
C TRP A 2 -3.54 -21.93 -33.31
N ASP A 3 -2.55 -21.95 -34.19
CA ASP A 3 -1.13 -22.14 -33.93
C ASP A 3 -0.49 -20.85 -33.38
N ASP A 4 -0.75 -19.73 -34.05
CA ASP A 4 -0.40 -18.36 -33.60
C ASP A 4 -1.40 -17.81 -32.56
N ALA A 5 -2.54 -18.49 -32.38
CA ALA A 5 -3.60 -18.05 -31.47
C ALA A 5 -3.32 -18.45 -30.02
N PHE A 6 -2.59 -19.53 -29.79
CA PHE A 6 -2.42 -20.11 -28.44
C PHE A 6 -1.71 -19.20 -27.42
N PRO A 7 -0.62 -18.46 -27.75
CA PRO A 7 0.01 -17.55 -26.78
C PRO A 7 -0.93 -16.39 -26.40
N SER A 8 -1.54 -15.74 -27.39
CA SER A 8 -2.50 -14.66 -27.17
C SER A 8 -3.78 -15.13 -26.46
N PHE A 9 -4.19 -16.39 -26.66
CA PHE A 9 -5.23 -17.04 -25.89
C PHE A 9 -4.86 -17.15 -24.41
N LEU A 10 -3.65 -17.60 -24.07
CA LEU A 10 -3.20 -17.68 -22.68
C LEU A 10 -3.08 -16.30 -22.03
N ILE A 11 -2.61 -15.29 -22.76
CA ILE A 11 -2.58 -13.89 -22.32
C ILE A 11 -4.02 -13.41 -22.06
N GLY A 12 -4.91 -13.46 -23.05
CA GLY A 12 -6.29 -13.00 -22.91
C GLY A 12 -7.09 -13.75 -21.83
N LEU A 13 -6.83 -15.04 -21.65
CA LEU A 13 -7.42 -15.85 -20.57
C LEU A 13 -6.91 -15.43 -19.19
N ARG A 14 -5.62 -15.12 -19.08
CA ARG A 14 -4.98 -14.72 -17.83
C ARG A 14 -5.41 -13.31 -17.42
N GLU A 15 -5.09 -12.30 -18.24
CA GLU A 15 -5.30 -10.90 -17.87
C GLU A 15 -6.81 -10.60 -17.77
N GLY A 16 -7.63 -11.26 -18.61
CA GLY A 16 -9.09 -11.24 -18.50
C GLY A 16 -9.63 -11.86 -17.21
N LEU A 17 -8.94 -12.87 -16.64
CA LEU A 17 -9.32 -13.47 -15.37
C LEU A 17 -8.84 -12.64 -14.19
N GLU A 18 -7.67 -11.98 -14.28
CA GLU A 18 -7.18 -11.05 -13.25
C GLU A 18 -8.10 -9.83 -13.14
N ALA A 19 -8.36 -9.13 -14.25
CA ALA A 19 -9.34 -8.03 -14.30
C ALA A 19 -10.76 -8.49 -13.93
N GLY A 20 -11.20 -9.63 -14.49
CA GLY A 20 -12.52 -10.20 -14.26
C GLY A 20 -12.76 -10.66 -12.83
N LEU A 21 -11.72 -11.12 -12.12
CA LEU A 21 -11.80 -11.46 -10.70
C LEU A 21 -12.09 -10.21 -9.86
N ILE A 22 -11.34 -9.12 -10.08
CA ILE A 22 -11.54 -7.85 -9.35
C ILE A 22 -12.96 -7.32 -9.58
N VAL A 23 -13.41 -7.27 -10.83
CA VAL A 23 -14.79 -6.88 -11.17
C VAL A 23 -15.82 -7.82 -10.53
N SER A 24 -15.59 -9.13 -10.54
CA SER A 24 -16.50 -10.10 -9.92
C SER A 24 -16.63 -9.91 -8.40
N VAL A 25 -15.55 -9.51 -7.72
CA VAL A 25 -15.57 -9.20 -6.28
C VAL A 25 -16.32 -7.90 -6.02
N LEU A 26 -16.05 -6.82 -6.78
CA LEU A 26 -16.78 -5.55 -6.68
C LEU A 26 -18.28 -5.71 -6.95
N VAL A 27 -18.66 -6.51 -7.95
CA VAL A 27 -20.06 -6.85 -8.22
C VAL A 27 -20.64 -7.71 -7.10
N ALA A 28 -19.90 -8.69 -6.59
CA ALA A 28 -20.37 -9.55 -5.50
C ALA A 28 -20.57 -8.80 -4.18
N THR A 29 -19.73 -7.81 -3.84
CA THR A 29 -19.94 -6.99 -2.63
C THR A 29 -21.13 -6.05 -2.79
N LEU A 30 -21.23 -5.32 -3.92
CA LEU A 30 -22.39 -4.47 -4.19
C LEU A 30 -23.72 -5.26 -4.20
N VAL A 31 -23.73 -6.49 -4.71
CA VAL A 31 -24.93 -7.35 -4.69
C VAL A 31 -25.23 -7.91 -3.29
N ARG A 32 -24.21 -8.21 -2.46
CA ARG A 32 -24.40 -8.69 -1.07
C ARG A 32 -24.86 -7.59 -0.12
N SER A 33 -24.39 -6.36 -0.31
CA SER A 33 -24.81 -5.18 0.46
C SER A 33 -26.11 -4.54 -0.05
N ASP A 34 -26.86 -5.24 -0.90
CA ASP A 34 -28.09 -4.81 -1.61
C ASP A 34 -27.99 -3.51 -2.43
N GLN A 35 -26.77 -3.09 -2.77
CA GLN A 35 -26.48 -1.82 -3.45
C GLN A 35 -26.49 -1.95 -4.97
N ARG A 36 -27.43 -2.73 -5.51
CA ARG A 36 -27.49 -3.07 -6.95
C ARG A 36 -27.66 -1.84 -7.85
N ALA A 37 -28.27 -0.78 -7.33
CA ALA A 37 -28.38 0.52 -8.01
C ALA A 37 -27.01 1.18 -8.31
N ARG A 38 -25.94 0.82 -7.59
CA ARG A 38 -24.58 1.35 -7.84
C ARG A 38 -23.81 0.58 -8.92
N LEU A 39 -24.26 -0.62 -9.35
CA LEU A 39 -23.59 -1.43 -10.37
C LEU A 39 -23.25 -0.71 -11.69
N PRO A 40 -24.07 0.22 -12.24
CA PRO A 40 -23.70 0.95 -13.46
C PRO A 40 -22.37 1.72 -13.35
N HIS A 41 -21.98 2.17 -12.15
CA HIS A 41 -20.72 2.89 -11.92
C HIS A 41 -19.48 2.00 -12.03
N VAL A 42 -19.61 0.71 -11.66
CA VAL A 42 -18.55 -0.28 -11.93
C VAL A 42 -18.42 -0.46 -13.44
N TRP A 43 -19.54 -0.64 -14.14
CA TRP A 43 -19.55 -0.83 -15.60
C TRP A 43 -19.06 0.39 -16.39
N THR A 44 -19.28 1.63 -15.94
CA THR A 44 -18.69 2.81 -16.59
C THR A 44 -17.17 2.87 -16.40
N GLY A 45 -16.65 2.51 -15.22
CA GLY A 45 -15.21 2.38 -14.99
C GLY A 45 -14.57 1.29 -15.86
N VAL A 46 -15.20 0.12 -15.93
CA VAL A 46 -14.77 -1.00 -16.80
C VAL A 46 -14.79 -0.60 -18.28
N ALA A 47 -15.86 0.05 -18.75
CA ALA A 47 -15.97 0.50 -20.14
C ALA A 47 -14.91 1.56 -20.50
N ALA A 48 -14.63 2.51 -19.60
CA ALA A 48 -13.57 3.49 -19.78
C ALA A 48 -12.17 2.84 -19.83
N ALA A 49 -11.91 1.82 -19.00
CA ALA A 49 -10.66 1.07 -18.99
C ALA A 49 -10.44 0.28 -20.29
N ILE A 50 -11.48 -0.40 -20.79
CA ILE A 50 -11.43 -1.10 -22.09
C ILE A 50 -11.18 -0.09 -23.22
N GLY A 51 -11.84 1.07 -23.18
CA GLY A 51 -11.61 2.16 -24.14
C GLY A 51 -10.16 2.66 -24.14
N LEU A 52 -9.56 2.88 -22.96
CA LEU A 52 -8.16 3.26 -22.81
C LEU A 52 -7.21 2.19 -23.37
N SER A 53 -7.46 0.93 -23.04
CA SER A 53 -6.62 -0.20 -23.45
C SER A 53 -6.61 -0.41 -24.96
N MET A 54 -7.78 -0.33 -25.61
CA MET A 54 -7.90 -0.34 -27.08
C MET A 54 -7.20 0.86 -27.72
N SER A 55 -7.33 2.05 -27.13
CA SER A 55 -6.67 3.27 -27.61
C SER A 55 -5.15 3.16 -27.52
N PHE A 56 -4.62 2.59 -26.44
CA PHE A 56 -3.18 2.36 -26.25
C PHE A 56 -2.63 1.34 -27.27
N GLY A 57 -3.30 0.21 -27.47
CA GLY A 57 -2.91 -0.77 -28.50
C GLY A 57 -2.98 -0.19 -29.93
N ALA A 58 -3.95 0.67 -30.21
CA ALA A 58 -4.02 1.41 -31.48
C ALA A 58 -2.85 2.38 -31.63
N VAL A 59 -2.51 3.17 -30.59
CA VAL A 59 -1.35 4.08 -30.60
C VAL A 59 -0.05 3.32 -30.86
N LEU A 60 0.20 2.20 -30.17
CA LEU A 60 1.39 1.36 -30.42
C LEU A 60 1.47 0.91 -31.89
N THR A 61 0.35 0.42 -32.44
CA THR A 61 0.26 -0.07 -33.82
C THR A 61 0.52 1.04 -34.83
N PHE A 62 -0.15 2.19 -34.69
CA PHE A 62 0.05 3.31 -35.60
C PHE A 62 1.42 3.98 -35.44
N THR A 63 2.00 4.05 -34.24
CA THR A 63 3.36 4.57 -34.05
C THR A 63 4.38 3.68 -34.74
N ALA A 64 4.35 2.36 -34.54
CA ALA A 64 5.29 1.45 -35.17
C ALA A 64 5.17 1.42 -36.71
N ALA A 65 3.94 1.45 -37.24
CA ALA A 65 3.69 1.46 -38.69
C ALA A 65 4.17 2.73 -39.42
N ASN A 66 4.52 3.80 -38.68
CA ASN A 66 5.04 5.06 -39.23
C ASN A 66 6.56 5.23 -39.03
N LEU A 67 7.27 4.22 -38.49
CA LEU A 67 8.73 4.25 -38.35
C LEU A 67 9.43 3.72 -39.62
N PRO A 68 10.59 4.28 -40.01
CA PRO A 68 11.45 3.68 -41.03
C PRO A 68 11.90 2.27 -40.61
N GLY A 69 12.01 1.31 -41.54
CA GLY A 69 12.23 -0.12 -41.25
C GLY A 69 13.28 -0.43 -40.16
N LYS A 70 14.51 0.12 -40.26
CA LYS A 70 15.55 -0.06 -39.22
C LYS A 70 15.15 0.43 -37.83
N SER A 71 14.36 1.49 -37.75
CA SER A 71 13.81 2.02 -36.50
C SER A 71 12.61 1.22 -36.02
N GLN A 72 11.82 0.64 -36.93
CA GLN A 72 10.73 -0.28 -36.60
C GLN A 72 11.28 -1.59 -36.00
N GLU A 73 12.29 -2.19 -36.62
CA GLU A 73 13.03 -3.36 -36.11
C GLU A 73 13.64 -3.04 -34.73
N GLY A 74 14.39 -1.94 -34.61
CA GLY A 74 14.99 -1.55 -33.33
C GLY A 74 13.96 -1.29 -32.22
N PHE A 75 12.79 -0.74 -32.57
CA PHE A 75 11.68 -0.50 -31.65
C PHE A 75 10.99 -1.81 -31.24
N GLY A 76 10.71 -2.72 -32.18
CA GLY A 76 10.14 -4.05 -31.93
C GLY A 76 11.03 -4.91 -31.04
N GLY A 77 12.33 -4.95 -31.34
CA GLY A 77 13.32 -5.65 -30.53
C GLY A 77 13.45 -5.08 -29.11
N THR A 78 13.48 -3.76 -28.97
CA THR A 78 13.54 -3.10 -27.65
C THR A 78 12.28 -3.35 -26.83
N LEU A 79 11.08 -3.25 -27.43
CA LEU A 79 9.83 -3.49 -26.70
C LEU A 79 9.67 -4.97 -26.33
N SER A 80 10.19 -5.89 -27.15
CA SER A 80 10.25 -7.32 -26.82
C SER A 80 11.11 -7.60 -25.58
N LEU A 81 12.26 -6.93 -25.42
CA LEU A 81 13.06 -7.01 -24.20
C LEU A 81 12.30 -6.49 -22.97
N VAL A 82 11.64 -5.32 -23.08
CA VAL A 82 10.83 -4.73 -22.01
C VAL A 82 9.68 -5.67 -21.63
N ALA A 83 8.97 -6.23 -22.61
CA ALA A 83 7.90 -7.18 -22.39
C ALA A 83 8.39 -8.45 -21.67
N VAL A 84 9.56 -9.00 -22.02
CA VAL A 84 10.11 -10.18 -21.34
C VAL A 84 10.48 -9.90 -19.89
N VAL A 85 11.12 -8.76 -19.60
CA VAL A 85 11.40 -8.33 -18.22
C VAL A 85 10.11 -8.21 -17.42
N PHE A 86 9.10 -7.59 -18.02
CA PHE A 86 7.82 -7.34 -17.38
C PHE A 86 7.02 -8.64 -17.15
N VAL A 87 6.90 -9.54 -18.14
CA VAL A 87 6.32 -10.90 -17.98
C VAL A 87 7.06 -11.67 -16.88
N THR A 88 8.40 -11.63 -16.86
CA THR A 88 9.18 -12.34 -15.83
C THR A 88 8.84 -11.83 -14.43
N ALA A 89 8.91 -10.51 -14.22
CA ALA A 89 8.59 -9.88 -12.95
C ALA A 89 7.15 -10.20 -12.51
N MET A 90 6.20 -10.11 -13.43
CA MET A 90 4.78 -10.35 -13.22
C MET A 90 4.47 -11.82 -12.88
N VAL A 91 5.13 -12.80 -13.52
CA VAL A 91 4.99 -14.23 -13.19
C VAL A 91 5.49 -14.54 -11.77
N PHE A 92 6.58 -13.92 -11.32
CA PHE A 92 7.04 -14.06 -9.92
C PHE A 92 6.17 -13.28 -8.92
N TRP A 93 5.75 -12.06 -9.29
CA TRP A 93 4.86 -11.22 -8.48
C TRP A 93 3.52 -11.90 -8.24
N MET A 94 2.82 -12.31 -9.30
CA MET A 94 1.52 -12.98 -9.18
C MET A 94 1.61 -14.30 -8.39
N ARG A 95 2.71 -15.05 -8.50
CA ARG A 95 2.93 -16.24 -7.65
C ARG A 95 3.00 -15.91 -6.16
N ARG A 96 3.51 -14.72 -5.78
CA ARG A 96 3.49 -14.20 -4.41
C ARG A 96 2.07 -13.73 -4.04
N SER A 97 1.46 -12.90 -4.90
CA SER A 97 0.15 -12.28 -4.66
C SER A 97 -1.01 -13.27 -4.63
N ALA A 98 -0.94 -14.39 -5.36
CA ALA A 98 -1.96 -15.47 -5.33
C ALA A 98 -2.16 -16.12 -3.94
N ARG A 99 -1.29 -15.81 -2.97
CA ARG A 99 -1.44 -16.19 -1.55
C ARG A 99 -2.10 -15.11 -0.67
N THR A 100 -2.03 -13.83 -1.05
CA THR A 100 -2.56 -12.69 -0.25
C THR A 100 -3.85 -12.07 -0.81
N PHE A 101 -4.15 -12.28 -2.10
CA PHE A 101 -5.27 -11.67 -2.84
C PHE A 101 -6.65 -11.73 -2.17
N SER A 102 -6.94 -12.81 -1.43
CA SER A 102 -8.24 -13.00 -0.76
C SER A 102 -8.46 -12.10 0.47
N GLY A 103 -7.39 -11.56 1.07
CA GLY A 103 -7.45 -10.66 2.22
C GLY A 103 -7.53 -9.20 1.81
N GLU A 104 -6.54 -8.74 1.05
CA GLU A 104 -6.40 -7.33 0.65
C GLU A 104 -7.63 -6.78 -0.09
N ILE A 105 -8.23 -7.56 -1.00
CA ILE A 105 -9.39 -7.11 -1.78
C ILE A 105 -10.64 -6.99 -0.88
N LYS A 106 -10.85 -7.89 0.09
CA LYS A 106 -11.96 -7.74 1.06
C LYS A 106 -11.79 -6.45 1.86
N GLN A 107 -10.58 -6.16 2.31
CA GLN A 107 -10.28 -5.00 3.16
C GLN A 107 -10.46 -3.68 2.40
N LYS A 108 -9.89 -3.57 1.18
CA LYS A 108 -10.00 -2.37 0.34
C LYS A 108 -11.42 -2.12 -0.19
N VAL A 109 -12.20 -3.17 -0.46
CA VAL A 109 -13.59 -3.02 -0.94
C VAL A 109 -14.56 -2.65 0.18
N THR A 110 -14.32 -3.07 1.42
CA THR A 110 -15.14 -2.61 2.57
C THR A 110 -14.97 -1.12 2.83
N ALA A 111 -13.74 -0.58 2.72
CA ALA A 111 -13.50 0.87 2.77
C ALA A 111 -14.19 1.64 1.62
N ALA A 112 -14.23 1.07 0.42
CA ALA A 112 -14.88 1.70 -0.74
C ALA A 112 -16.41 1.80 -0.64
N LEU A 113 -17.07 0.97 0.17
CA LEU A 113 -18.53 0.97 0.31
C LEU A 113 -19.08 2.25 0.98
N GLY A 114 -18.26 2.92 1.80
CA GLY A 114 -18.60 4.22 2.43
C GLY A 114 -18.45 5.44 1.51
N MET A 115 -17.86 5.29 0.33
CA MET A 115 -17.55 6.42 -0.57
C MET A 115 -18.50 6.54 -1.78
N GLY A 116 -18.51 7.74 -2.37
CA GLY A 116 -19.40 8.14 -3.45
C GLY A 116 -19.18 7.43 -4.79
N ALA A 117 -20.12 7.65 -5.72
CA ALA A 117 -20.14 7.03 -7.04
C ALA A 117 -18.83 7.18 -7.85
N SER A 118 -18.13 8.31 -7.71
CA SER A 118 -16.85 8.59 -8.37
C SER A 118 -15.75 7.59 -7.99
N VAL A 119 -15.68 7.15 -6.73
CA VAL A 119 -14.67 6.20 -6.27
C VAL A 119 -14.90 4.82 -6.88
N LEU A 120 -16.15 4.35 -6.96
CA LEU A 120 -16.47 3.07 -7.62
C LEU A 120 -16.10 3.08 -9.11
N ILE A 121 -16.28 4.21 -9.81
CA ILE A 121 -15.81 4.38 -11.20
C ILE A 121 -14.28 4.32 -11.23
N ALA A 122 -13.60 5.13 -10.41
CA ALA A 122 -12.15 5.26 -10.40
C ALA A 122 -11.45 3.94 -10.03
N THR A 123 -11.89 3.24 -8.98
CA THR A 123 -11.34 1.94 -8.58
C THR A 123 -11.54 0.89 -9.67
N SER A 124 -12.73 0.83 -10.30
CA SER A 124 -12.98 -0.13 -11.38
C SER A 124 -12.16 0.20 -12.64
N PHE A 125 -12.01 1.49 -12.94
CA PHE A 125 -11.20 2.00 -14.05
C PHE A 125 -9.71 1.75 -13.85
N LEU A 126 -9.14 2.04 -12.67
CA LEU A 126 -7.72 1.85 -12.39
C LEU A 126 -7.35 0.37 -12.32
N ALA A 127 -8.21 -0.46 -11.70
CA ALA A 127 -8.00 -1.90 -11.64
C ALA A 127 -8.03 -2.54 -13.03
N VAL A 128 -9.10 -2.36 -13.80
CA VAL A 128 -9.21 -2.96 -15.13
C VAL A 128 -8.30 -2.27 -16.16
N GLY A 129 -8.03 -0.98 -15.98
CA GLY A 129 -7.20 -0.18 -16.88
C GLY A 129 -5.73 -0.59 -16.82
N ARG A 130 -5.23 -0.93 -15.63
CA ARG A 130 -3.89 -1.52 -15.49
C ARG A 130 -3.78 -2.83 -16.27
N GLU A 131 -4.58 -3.83 -15.89
CA GLU A 131 -4.51 -5.16 -16.52
C GLU A 131 -4.79 -5.08 -18.03
N GLY A 132 -5.68 -4.18 -18.46
CA GLY A 132 -6.00 -3.94 -19.87
C GLY A 132 -4.87 -3.28 -20.67
N LEU A 133 -4.10 -2.36 -20.07
CA LEU A 133 -2.90 -1.79 -20.69
C LEU A 133 -1.78 -2.83 -20.80
N GLU A 134 -1.59 -3.66 -19.77
CA GLU A 134 -0.65 -4.79 -19.78
C GLU A 134 -1.07 -5.81 -20.86
N THR A 135 -2.36 -6.17 -20.93
CA THR A 135 -2.95 -7.00 -22.00
C THR A 135 -2.66 -6.43 -23.39
N ALA A 136 -2.92 -5.14 -23.60
CA ALA A 136 -2.74 -4.48 -24.89
C ALA A 136 -1.27 -4.49 -25.32
N LEU A 137 -0.33 -4.28 -24.39
CA LEU A 137 1.11 -4.36 -24.67
C LEU A 137 1.54 -5.78 -25.06
N PHE A 138 1.14 -6.79 -24.28
CA PHE A 138 1.52 -8.18 -24.54
C PHE A 138 0.90 -8.74 -25.81
N LEU A 139 -0.37 -8.43 -26.09
CA LEU A 139 -1.01 -8.84 -27.33
C LEU A 139 -0.38 -8.14 -28.53
N TRP A 140 0.05 -6.89 -28.39
CA TRP A 140 0.74 -6.16 -29.45
C TRP A 140 2.11 -6.77 -29.77
N THR A 141 2.95 -7.04 -28.76
CA THR A 141 4.28 -7.66 -28.99
C THR A 141 4.14 -9.09 -29.53
N THR A 142 3.17 -9.86 -29.05
CA THR A 142 2.88 -11.21 -29.56
C THR A 142 2.38 -11.17 -31.01
N ALA A 143 1.53 -10.21 -31.37
CA ALA A 143 1.05 -10.03 -32.74
C ALA A 143 2.17 -9.62 -33.70
N GLN A 144 3.08 -8.72 -33.28
CA GLN A 144 4.27 -8.35 -34.06
C GLN A 144 5.16 -9.58 -34.33
N ALA A 145 5.43 -10.40 -33.31
CA ALA A 145 6.19 -11.63 -33.44
C ALA A 145 5.52 -12.68 -34.36
N ALA A 146 4.19 -12.73 -34.39
CA ALA A 146 3.40 -13.63 -35.24
C ALA A 146 3.15 -13.11 -36.67
N GLY A 147 3.64 -11.92 -37.01
CA GLY A 147 3.53 -11.34 -38.36
C GLY A 147 2.09 -11.05 -38.82
N SER A 148 1.82 -11.29 -40.11
CA SER A 148 0.55 -10.94 -40.76
C SER A 148 -0.62 -11.90 -40.49
N SER A 149 -0.57 -12.65 -39.38
CA SER A 149 -1.61 -13.62 -39.00
C SER A 149 -2.73 -12.98 -38.18
N SER A 150 -3.98 -13.42 -38.38
CA SER A 150 -5.12 -13.05 -37.53
C SER A 150 -5.29 -13.95 -36.30
N GLY A 151 -4.43 -14.96 -36.16
CA GLY A 151 -4.43 -15.92 -35.05
C GLY A 151 -4.34 -15.25 -33.67
N PRO A 152 -3.37 -14.34 -33.42
CA PRO A 152 -3.22 -13.66 -32.13
C PRO A 152 -4.52 -12.97 -31.64
N LEU A 153 -5.20 -12.24 -32.53
CA LEU A 153 -6.44 -11.55 -32.22
C LEU A 153 -7.58 -12.53 -31.87
N ALA A 154 -7.72 -13.60 -32.67
CA ALA A 154 -8.72 -14.64 -32.45
C ALA A 154 -8.46 -15.40 -31.13
N GLY A 155 -7.20 -15.72 -30.85
CA GLY A 155 -6.77 -16.34 -29.60
C GLY A 155 -7.11 -15.50 -28.39
N ALA A 156 -6.70 -14.22 -28.40
CA ALA A 156 -7.02 -13.27 -27.33
C ALA A 156 -8.53 -13.16 -27.07
N ALA A 157 -9.34 -13.06 -28.13
CA ALA A 157 -10.79 -12.99 -28.02
C ALA A 157 -11.37 -14.25 -27.36
N VAL A 158 -10.92 -15.45 -27.75
CA VAL A 158 -11.36 -16.72 -27.12
C VAL A 158 -10.89 -16.79 -25.65
N GLY A 159 -9.68 -16.32 -25.35
CA GLY A 159 -9.15 -16.26 -23.98
C GLY A 159 -10.01 -15.38 -23.08
N LEU A 160 -10.29 -14.15 -23.51
CA LEU A 160 -11.15 -13.18 -22.81
C LEU A 160 -12.58 -13.70 -22.63
N LEU A 161 -13.14 -14.39 -23.63
CA LEU A 161 -14.48 -15.01 -23.54
C LEU A 161 -14.52 -16.13 -22.49
N ILE A 162 -13.51 -17.00 -22.45
CA ILE A 162 -13.42 -18.06 -21.44
C ILE A 162 -13.16 -17.45 -20.05
N ALA A 163 -12.31 -16.43 -19.93
CA ALA A 163 -12.11 -15.70 -18.68
C ALA A 163 -13.43 -15.11 -18.14
N ALA A 164 -14.20 -14.43 -18.99
CA ALA A 164 -15.50 -13.88 -18.61
C ALA A 164 -16.49 -14.98 -18.15
N ALA A 165 -16.51 -16.14 -18.83
CA ALA A 165 -17.32 -17.28 -18.43
C ALA A 165 -16.89 -17.88 -17.08
N LEU A 166 -15.58 -17.98 -16.82
CA LEU A 166 -15.03 -18.44 -15.55
C LEU A 166 -15.36 -17.46 -14.41
N CYS A 167 -15.15 -16.16 -14.60
CA CYS A 167 -15.51 -15.12 -13.61
C CYS A 167 -17.01 -15.10 -13.31
N TRP A 168 -17.86 -15.33 -14.31
CA TRP A 168 -19.30 -15.49 -14.12
C TRP A 168 -19.65 -16.76 -13.33
N GLY A 169 -18.98 -17.89 -13.60
CA GLY A 169 -19.14 -19.13 -12.85
C GLY A 169 -18.66 -19.03 -11.38
N LEU A 170 -17.58 -18.29 -11.13
CA LEU A 170 -17.08 -17.95 -9.79
C LEU A 170 -18.05 -17.05 -9.04
N TYR A 171 -18.56 -15.98 -9.68
CA TYR A 171 -19.59 -15.10 -9.12
C TYR A 171 -20.84 -15.89 -8.70
N ARG A 172 -21.26 -16.86 -9.53
CA ARG A 172 -22.43 -17.71 -9.27
C ARG A 172 -22.17 -18.84 -8.26
N ARG A 173 -20.98 -18.93 -7.67
CA ARG A 173 -20.50 -20.00 -6.74
C ARG A 173 -20.57 -21.42 -7.32
N VAL A 174 -20.50 -21.58 -8.64
CA VAL A 174 -20.59 -22.90 -9.31
C VAL A 174 -19.21 -23.55 -9.48
N LEU A 175 -18.13 -22.77 -9.43
CA LEU A 175 -16.75 -23.24 -9.68
C LEU A 175 -15.86 -23.10 -8.43
N HIS A 176 -15.21 -24.19 -8.03
CA HIS A 176 -14.15 -24.21 -7.01
C HIS A 176 -12.79 -24.47 -7.69
N ILE A 177 -12.11 -23.39 -8.10
CA ILE A 177 -10.82 -23.48 -8.81
C ILE A 177 -9.67 -23.26 -7.82
N ASN A 178 -8.63 -24.11 -7.91
CA ASN A 178 -7.39 -23.92 -7.16
C ASN A 178 -6.51 -22.87 -7.87
N LEU A 179 -6.72 -21.59 -7.58
CA LEU A 179 -6.02 -20.46 -8.21
C LEU A 179 -4.49 -20.65 -8.22
N THR A 180 -3.90 -21.09 -7.10
CA THR A 180 -2.46 -21.35 -7.00
C THR A 180 -1.97 -22.39 -8.01
N ARG A 181 -2.75 -23.44 -8.31
CA ARG A 181 -2.38 -24.45 -9.32
C ARG A 181 -2.53 -23.89 -10.73
N PHE A 182 -3.64 -23.18 -10.99
CA PHE A 182 -3.91 -22.54 -12.27
C PHE A 182 -2.77 -21.58 -12.66
N PHE A 183 -2.47 -20.60 -11.80
CA PHE A 183 -1.38 -19.63 -12.01
C PHE A 183 0.02 -20.26 -12.03
N SER A 184 0.25 -21.37 -11.33
CA SER A 184 1.55 -22.08 -11.42
C SER A 184 1.74 -22.75 -12.79
N ILE A 185 0.68 -23.31 -13.37
CA ILE A 185 0.73 -23.97 -14.68
C ILE A 185 0.84 -22.91 -15.79
N THR A 186 -0.03 -21.89 -15.78
CA THR A 186 0.00 -20.83 -16.80
C THR A 186 1.29 -20.02 -16.73
N GLY A 187 1.81 -19.72 -15.52
CA GLY A 187 3.10 -19.06 -15.33
C GLY A 187 4.29 -19.84 -15.89
N ALA A 188 4.31 -21.18 -15.75
CA ALA A 188 5.34 -22.02 -16.37
C ALA A 188 5.30 -21.95 -17.91
N VAL A 189 4.11 -21.97 -18.51
CA VAL A 189 3.95 -21.84 -19.97
C VAL A 189 4.36 -20.44 -20.45
N LEU A 190 4.01 -19.38 -19.72
CA LEU A 190 4.44 -18.02 -20.04
C LEU A 190 5.96 -17.82 -20.00
N ILE A 191 6.68 -18.51 -19.11
CA ILE A 191 8.16 -18.49 -19.11
C ILE A 191 8.71 -19.08 -20.42
N VAL A 192 8.10 -20.15 -20.95
CA VAL A 192 8.52 -20.73 -22.24
C VAL A 192 8.24 -19.76 -23.39
N ILE A 193 7.06 -19.15 -23.44
CA ILE A 193 6.70 -18.15 -24.47
C ILE A 193 7.62 -16.92 -24.39
N ALA A 194 7.94 -16.44 -23.19
CA ALA A 194 8.84 -15.32 -22.98
C ALA A 194 10.28 -15.61 -23.43
N ALA A 195 10.76 -16.86 -23.33
CA ALA A 195 12.04 -17.26 -23.93
C ALA A 195 12.02 -17.06 -25.46
N GLY A 196 10.90 -17.39 -26.10
CA GLY A 196 10.67 -17.15 -27.53
C GLY A 196 10.65 -15.67 -27.89
N VAL A 197 9.82 -14.86 -27.21
CA VAL A 197 9.76 -13.39 -27.42
C VAL A 197 11.14 -12.74 -27.22
N LEU A 198 11.94 -13.25 -26.28
CA LEU A 198 13.33 -12.82 -26.09
C LEU A 198 14.22 -13.19 -27.28
N GLY A 199 14.15 -14.42 -27.77
CA GLY A 199 14.86 -14.87 -28.96
C GLY A 199 14.50 -14.10 -30.24
N TYR A 200 13.25 -13.67 -30.37
CA TYR A 200 12.78 -12.78 -31.44
C TYR A 200 13.28 -11.34 -31.25
N GLY A 201 13.15 -10.76 -30.06
CA GLY A 201 13.64 -9.40 -29.79
C GLY A 201 15.14 -9.24 -30.03
N MET A 202 15.93 -10.28 -29.75
CA MET A 202 17.35 -10.32 -30.09
C MET A 202 17.62 -10.37 -31.60
N ARG A 203 16.71 -10.93 -32.41
CA ARG A 203 16.82 -10.95 -33.88
C ARG A 203 16.57 -9.56 -34.46
N ASP A 204 15.47 -8.92 -34.06
CA ASP A 204 15.13 -7.56 -34.45
C ASP A 204 16.26 -6.56 -34.14
N LEU A 205 16.92 -6.70 -32.99
CA LEU A 205 18.09 -5.89 -32.62
C LEU A 205 19.35 -6.20 -33.46
N GLN A 206 19.49 -7.42 -33.99
CA GLN A 206 20.56 -7.77 -34.94
C GLN A 206 20.27 -7.23 -36.35
N GLU A 207 19.01 -7.25 -36.80
CA GLU A 207 18.57 -6.71 -38.10
C GLU A 207 18.67 -5.17 -38.13
N ALA A 208 18.24 -4.52 -37.04
CA ALA A 208 18.43 -3.09 -36.81
C ALA A 208 19.91 -2.66 -36.66
N THR A 209 20.87 -3.59 -36.73
CA THR A 209 22.31 -3.37 -36.55
C THR A 209 22.72 -2.81 -35.18
N VAL A 210 21.87 -2.93 -34.16
CA VAL A 210 22.15 -2.52 -32.77
C VAL A 210 23.11 -3.50 -32.10
N ILE A 211 23.03 -4.78 -32.45
CA ILE A 211 23.86 -5.86 -31.89
C ILE A 211 24.48 -6.67 -33.04
N PRO A 212 25.80 -7.00 -32.99
CA PRO A 212 26.45 -7.76 -34.07
C PRO A 212 25.99 -9.23 -34.13
N GLY A 213 26.33 -9.90 -35.23
CA GLY A 213 26.16 -11.36 -35.38
C GLY A 213 24.88 -11.81 -36.10
N GLY A 214 24.13 -10.91 -36.75
CA GLY A 214 22.92 -11.23 -37.51
C GLY A 214 23.10 -12.21 -38.69
N THR A 215 24.34 -12.53 -39.07
CA THR A 215 24.70 -13.52 -40.09
C THR A 215 25.34 -14.80 -39.51
N SER A 216 25.46 -14.89 -38.18
CA SER A 216 26.10 -16.03 -37.48
C SER A 216 25.06 -17.06 -37.04
N TYR A 217 24.61 -17.88 -37.99
CA TYR A 217 23.61 -18.91 -37.77
C TYR A 217 24.16 -20.08 -36.93
N ALA A 218 23.37 -20.53 -35.95
CA ALA A 218 23.62 -21.76 -35.19
C ALA A 218 23.13 -22.99 -35.95
N PHE A 219 21.98 -22.84 -36.62
CA PHE A 219 21.44 -23.78 -37.56
C PHE A 219 20.61 -23.03 -38.61
N ASP A 220 20.58 -23.58 -39.81
CA ASP A 220 19.66 -23.22 -40.87
C ASP A 220 19.04 -24.51 -41.42
N LEU A 221 17.77 -24.70 -41.09
CA LEU A 221 16.95 -25.84 -41.50
C LEU A 221 15.93 -25.44 -42.57
N SER A 222 15.97 -24.20 -43.08
CA SER A 222 15.00 -23.67 -44.06
C SER A 222 14.94 -24.47 -45.37
N ALA A 223 16.04 -25.12 -45.75
CA ALA A 223 16.11 -26.00 -46.92
C ALA A 223 15.41 -27.37 -46.72
N HIS A 224 15.08 -27.74 -45.48
CA HIS A 224 14.49 -29.05 -45.11
C HIS A 224 13.13 -28.94 -44.40
N LEU A 225 12.81 -27.76 -43.86
CA LEU A 225 11.56 -27.44 -43.20
C LEU A 225 10.83 -26.36 -43.99
N ASP A 226 9.73 -26.74 -44.64
CA ASP A 226 8.84 -25.78 -45.30
C ASP A 226 8.20 -24.83 -44.25
N PRO A 227 8.45 -23.51 -44.29
CA PRO A 227 7.87 -22.56 -43.33
C PRO A 227 6.33 -22.50 -43.35
N ALA A 228 5.70 -22.93 -44.44
CA ALA A 228 4.24 -23.02 -44.55
C ALA A 228 3.65 -24.31 -43.93
N SER A 229 4.49 -25.24 -43.49
CA SER A 229 4.03 -26.46 -42.82
C SER A 229 3.47 -26.16 -41.44
N TRP A 230 2.25 -26.63 -41.17
CA TRP A 230 1.49 -26.36 -39.94
C TRP A 230 2.30 -26.56 -38.65
N TYR A 231 3.14 -27.59 -38.56
CA TYR A 231 3.94 -27.88 -37.37
C TYR A 231 5.12 -26.90 -37.19
N VAL A 232 5.67 -26.36 -38.28
CA VAL A 232 6.66 -25.26 -38.23
C VAL A 232 5.96 -23.99 -37.77
N THR A 233 4.77 -23.69 -38.29
CA THR A 233 3.94 -22.57 -37.84
C THR A 233 3.54 -22.71 -36.36
N VAL A 234 3.22 -23.90 -35.85
CA VAL A 234 2.99 -24.15 -34.42
C VAL A 234 4.23 -23.84 -33.59
N VAL A 235 5.39 -24.38 -33.97
CA VAL A 235 6.63 -24.21 -33.18
C VAL A 235 7.10 -22.75 -33.23
N GLN A 236 6.98 -22.08 -34.37
CA GLN A 236 7.28 -20.67 -34.50
C GLN A 236 6.26 -19.78 -33.78
N GLY A 237 4.96 -20.02 -33.94
CA GLY A 237 3.89 -19.24 -33.29
C GLY A 237 3.87 -19.39 -31.77
N THR A 238 4.16 -20.58 -31.24
CA THR A 238 4.08 -20.85 -29.79
C THR A 238 5.39 -20.69 -29.03
N LEU A 239 6.54 -21.01 -29.64
CA LEU A 239 7.86 -20.98 -29.00
C LEU A 239 8.78 -19.91 -29.61
N ASN A 240 8.38 -19.24 -30.69
CA ASN A 240 9.20 -18.30 -31.45
C ASN A 240 10.54 -18.90 -31.91
N LEU A 241 10.51 -20.20 -32.23
CA LEU A 241 11.64 -20.94 -32.78
C LEU A 241 11.50 -21.01 -34.31
N THR A 242 12.33 -20.26 -35.02
CA THR A 242 12.38 -20.20 -36.48
C THR A 242 13.29 -21.31 -37.06
N PRO A 243 13.07 -21.77 -38.31
CA PRO A 243 13.97 -22.74 -38.96
C PRO A 243 15.43 -22.29 -39.11
N GLN A 244 15.66 -20.98 -39.05
CA GLN A 244 16.96 -20.31 -39.05
C GLN A 244 17.08 -19.50 -37.75
N MET A 245 18.12 -19.74 -36.95
CA MET A 245 18.39 -18.98 -35.71
C MET A 245 19.88 -18.69 -35.54
N THR A 246 20.23 -17.52 -35.02
CA THR A 246 21.63 -17.16 -34.70
C THR A 246 22.07 -17.78 -33.38
N TRP A 247 23.40 -17.95 -33.20
CA TRP A 247 23.99 -18.41 -31.94
C TRP A 247 23.55 -17.56 -30.73
N LEU A 248 23.34 -16.26 -30.94
CA LEU A 248 22.87 -15.35 -29.90
C LEU A 248 21.43 -15.66 -29.48
N GLN A 249 20.51 -15.87 -30.44
CA GLN A 249 19.12 -16.23 -30.14
C GLN A 249 19.04 -17.54 -29.35
N VAL A 250 19.73 -18.59 -29.82
CA VAL A 250 19.73 -19.91 -29.16
C VAL A 250 20.32 -19.84 -27.75
N GLY A 251 21.45 -19.14 -27.59
CA GLY A 251 22.11 -18.97 -26.31
C GLY A 251 21.26 -18.21 -25.29
N VAL A 252 20.64 -17.11 -25.71
CA VAL A 252 19.79 -16.28 -24.83
C VAL A 252 18.48 -17.00 -24.48
N TYR A 253 17.82 -17.65 -25.45
CA TYR A 253 16.63 -18.48 -25.21
C TYR A 253 16.90 -19.57 -24.16
N GLY A 254 17.98 -20.34 -24.35
CA GLY A 254 18.38 -21.43 -23.45
C GLY A 254 18.76 -20.94 -22.06
N ALA A 255 19.55 -19.85 -21.96
CA ALA A 255 19.97 -19.29 -20.68
C ALA A 255 18.79 -18.73 -19.88
N TYR A 256 17.91 -17.96 -20.53
CA TYR A 256 16.71 -17.43 -19.89
C TYR A 256 15.80 -18.56 -19.37
N LEU A 257 15.50 -19.55 -20.21
CA LEU A 257 14.66 -20.69 -19.82
C LEU A 257 15.28 -21.47 -18.65
N ALA A 258 16.57 -21.77 -18.70
CA ALA A 258 17.26 -22.51 -17.64
C ALA A 258 17.25 -21.77 -16.29
N ILE A 259 17.54 -20.47 -16.29
CA ILE A 259 17.60 -19.66 -15.06
C ILE A 259 16.19 -19.45 -14.50
N VAL A 260 15.28 -18.90 -15.32
CA VAL A 260 13.95 -18.46 -14.88
C VAL A 260 13.07 -19.64 -14.50
N MET A 261 13.05 -20.73 -15.28
CA MET A 261 12.29 -21.94 -14.93
C MET A 261 12.82 -22.59 -13.64
N THR A 262 14.14 -22.61 -13.43
CA THR A 262 14.73 -23.16 -12.21
C THR A 262 14.33 -22.35 -10.97
N LEU A 263 14.39 -21.01 -11.03
CA LEU A 263 13.93 -20.14 -9.94
C LEU A 263 12.41 -20.26 -9.69
N PHE A 264 11.63 -20.41 -10.77
CA PHE A 264 10.19 -20.62 -10.68
C PHE A 264 9.84 -21.94 -9.99
N VAL A 265 10.40 -23.07 -10.46
CA VAL A 265 10.13 -24.41 -9.91
C VAL A 265 10.70 -24.59 -8.50
N ARG A 266 11.86 -24.00 -8.17
CA ARG A 266 12.41 -24.05 -6.79
C ARG A 266 11.45 -23.39 -5.79
N GLY A 267 10.86 -22.25 -6.12
CA GLY A 267 9.85 -21.61 -5.27
C GLY A 267 8.48 -22.30 -5.23
N VAL A 268 8.19 -23.20 -6.17
CA VAL A 268 7.03 -24.12 -6.09
C VAL A 268 7.31 -25.27 -5.13
N ARG A 269 8.52 -25.86 -5.15
CA ARG A 269 8.91 -27.01 -4.31
C ARG A 269 9.16 -26.67 -2.83
N GLY A 270 9.35 -25.40 -2.49
CA GLY A 270 9.54 -24.95 -1.10
C GLY A 270 8.35 -25.18 -0.16
N ALA A 271 7.17 -25.53 -0.69
CA ALA A 271 5.98 -25.87 0.08
C ALA A 271 5.83 -27.39 0.26
N THR A 272 6.69 -28.00 1.09
CA THR A 272 6.42 -29.35 1.62
C THR A 272 5.65 -29.20 2.93
N PRO A 273 4.41 -29.70 3.06
CA PRO A 273 3.72 -29.71 4.34
C PRO A 273 4.52 -30.54 5.34
N ALA A 274 4.80 -30.00 6.52
CA ALA A 274 5.35 -30.78 7.60
C ALA A 274 4.37 -31.92 7.91
N LYS A 275 4.80 -33.17 7.71
CA LYS A 275 4.00 -34.36 7.98
C LYS A 275 3.58 -34.31 9.47
N PRO A 276 2.28 -34.31 9.81
CA PRO A 276 1.86 -34.34 11.19
C PRO A 276 2.50 -35.52 11.90
N ALA A 277 3.15 -35.27 13.03
CA ALA A 277 3.58 -36.36 13.90
C ALA A 277 2.33 -37.14 14.33
N PRO A 278 2.35 -38.49 14.33
CA PRO A 278 1.21 -39.26 14.77
C PRO A 278 0.97 -38.97 16.25
N VAL A 279 -0.16 -38.30 16.55
CA VAL A 279 -0.62 -38.12 17.92
C VAL A 279 -0.90 -39.50 18.50
N ALA A 280 -0.15 -39.88 19.53
CA ALA A 280 -0.39 -41.11 20.26
C ALA A 280 -1.79 -41.02 20.90
N SER A 281 -2.68 -41.93 20.50
CA SER A 281 -4.04 -41.96 21.03
C SER A 281 -4.03 -42.40 22.49
N ALA A 282 -4.16 -41.44 23.41
CA ALA A 282 -4.33 -41.67 24.84
C ALA A 282 -5.80 -41.50 25.23
N ALA A 283 -6.66 -42.43 24.80
CA ALA A 283 -8.11 -42.41 25.11
C ALA A 283 -8.74 -43.82 25.21
N ALA A 284 -8.21 -44.64 26.11
CA ALA A 284 -8.91 -45.75 26.78
C ALA A 284 -8.06 -46.07 28.03
N GLN A 285 -8.57 -46.06 29.26
CA GLN A 285 -9.83 -46.63 29.70
C GLN A 285 -10.59 -45.69 30.67
N ALA A 286 -11.91 -45.61 30.50
CA ALA A 286 -12.80 -45.22 31.59
C ALA A 286 -13.27 -46.50 32.31
N GLY A 287 -13.24 -46.50 33.63
CA GLY A 287 -13.66 -47.63 34.47
C GLY A 287 -14.14 -47.14 35.83
N THR A 288 -15.44 -46.91 35.96
CA THR A 288 -16.13 -46.68 37.23
C THR A 288 -16.44 -48.02 37.94
N PRO A 289 -16.77 -48.00 39.25
CA PRO A 289 -16.48 -49.13 40.14
C PRO A 289 -17.60 -50.16 40.24
N ASP A 290 -17.25 -51.38 40.65
CA ASP A 290 -18.00 -52.13 41.66
C ASP A 290 -17.06 -53.14 42.37
N GLY A 291 -17.35 -53.44 43.63
CA GLY A 291 -16.34 -53.99 44.55
C GLY A 291 -16.53 -55.44 45.01
N ALA A 292 -15.48 -55.99 45.62
CA ALA A 292 -15.54 -57.13 46.55
C ALA A 292 -14.31 -57.12 47.48
N ALA A 293 -14.57 -57.22 48.80
CA ALA A 293 -13.58 -57.55 49.83
C ALA A 293 -13.59 -59.10 50.06
N PRO A 294 -12.77 -59.73 50.95
CA PRO A 294 -11.94 -59.12 52.01
C PRO A 294 -10.57 -59.81 52.28
N ALA A 295 -9.98 -59.42 53.43
CA ALA A 295 -8.81 -59.96 54.15
C ALA A 295 -7.41 -59.50 53.66
N GLY A 296 -6.52 -59.01 54.53
CA GLY A 296 -6.65 -58.67 55.96
C GLY A 296 -5.29 -58.43 56.64
N VAL A 297 -5.26 -57.91 57.88
CA VAL A 297 -4.10 -57.84 58.81
C VAL A 297 -2.98 -56.84 58.37
N ALA A 298 -2.40 -55.94 59.18
CA ALA A 298 -2.72 -55.40 60.52
C ALA A 298 -1.94 -54.08 60.78
N VAL A 299 -2.55 -53.18 61.57
CA VAL A 299 -2.02 -52.47 62.79
C VAL A 299 -0.74 -51.60 62.73
N ALA A 300 -0.74 -50.58 63.61
CA ALA A 300 0.31 -49.61 64.01
C ALA A 300 0.46 -48.39 63.08
N THR A 301 -0.04 -47.17 63.38
CA THR A 301 0.00 -46.27 64.56
C THR A 301 1.25 -45.38 64.68
N ALA A 302 0.97 -44.11 64.94
CA ALA A 302 1.76 -43.13 65.70
C ALA A 302 2.82 -42.26 64.95
N ASP A 303 2.46 -40.98 64.94
CA ASP A 303 3.26 -39.84 65.43
C ASP A 303 4.13 -38.95 64.52
N LYS A 304 4.26 -37.72 65.03
CA LYS A 304 4.82 -36.50 64.44
C LYS A 304 5.91 -35.97 65.42
N PRO A 305 6.31 -34.69 65.32
CA PRO A 305 7.47 -34.13 64.59
C PRO A 305 8.77 -34.02 65.40
N ALA A 306 9.90 -33.68 64.75
CA ALA A 306 10.96 -32.82 65.32
C ALA A 306 11.89 -32.24 64.23
N GLU A 307 12.58 -31.14 64.55
CA GLU A 307 13.52 -30.43 63.68
C GLU A 307 15.00 -30.82 63.89
N SER A 308 15.86 -30.34 62.97
CA SER A 308 17.15 -29.67 63.23
C SER A 308 18.51 -30.37 62.88
N THR A 309 19.24 -29.67 62.01
CA THR A 309 20.70 -29.36 62.03
C THR A 309 21.82 -30.38 61.73
N THR A 310 22.57 -30.06 60.65
CA THR A 310 24.05 -30.15 60.46
C THR A 310 24.70 -31.56 60.31
N SER A 311 25.88 -31.78 59.69
CA SER A 311 27.04 -30.91 59.37
C SER A 311 27.92 -31.47 58.20
N ALA A 312 29.11 -30.85 57.97
CA ALA A 312 30.27 -31.19 57.09
C ALA A 312 30.29 -30.51 55.68
N SER A 313 31.24 -29.62 55.30
CA SER A 313 32.74 -29.59 55.37
C SER A 313 33.40 -30.45 54.27
N ALA A 314 34.41 -30.06 53.48
CA ALA A 314 35.38 -28.92 53.46
C ALA A 314 35.75 -28.61 51.97
N ALA A 315 36.12 -27.41 51.46
CA ALA A 315 37.19 -26.43 51.74
C ALA A 315 38.34 -26.43 50.68
N ALA A 316 38.64 -25.25 50.10
CA ALA A 316 39.90 -24.78 49.44
C ALA A 316 39.55 -23.55 48.55
N VAL A 317 39.64 -22.29 48.97
CA VAL A 317 40.81 -21.46 49.36
C VAL A 317 41.71 -21.02 48.20
N ALA A 318 41.56 -19.76 47.79
CA ALA A 318 42.65 -18.85 47.40
C ALA A 318 42.20 -17.40 47.69
N GLN A 319 43.07 -16.58 48.30
CA GLN A 319 42.69 -15.34 48.99
C GLN A 319 43.83 -14.31 48.97
N ALA A 320 43.55 -13.06 48.58
CA ALA A 320 44.29 -11.81 48.90
C ALA A 320 43.53 -10.63 48.23
N ALA A 321 43.00 -9.58 48.89
CA ALA A 321 43.59 -8.61 49.83
C ALA A 321 44.50 -7.57 49.13
N GLY A 322 44.32 -6.24 49.30
CA GLY A 322 43.32 -5.50 50.10
C GLY A 322 43.32 -3.97 49.87
N THR A 323 42.42 -3.28 50.59
CA THR A 323 42.16 -1.82 50.72
C THR A 323 43.40 -1.02 51.23
N PRO A 324 43.49 0.35 51.27
CA PRO A 324 42.39 1.34 51.39
C PRO A 324 42.55 2.77 50.75
N ALA A 325 41.56 3.63 51.06
CA ALA A 325 41.60 5.11 51.23
C ALA A 325 41.16 6.05 50.08
N ASP A 326 40.38 7.07 50.48
CA ASP A 326 39.68 8.14 49.74
C ASP A 326 40.51 9.46 49.81
N PRO A 327 40.39 10.44 48.88
CA PRO A 327 39.41 11.52 49.08
C PRO A 327 38.80 12.18 47.82
N GLY A 328 37.46 12.26 47.77
CA GLY A 328 36.70 13.51 47.59
C GLY A 328 36.44 14.11 46.18
N THR A 329 35.16 14.37 45.87
CA THR A 329 34.55 15.74 45.75
C THR A 329 33.04 15.65 45.37
N GLY A 330 32.15 16.29 46.16
CA GLY A 330 30.76 16.74 45.82
C GLY A 330 29.83 15.79 45.04
N ILE A 331 28.93 14.99 45.66
CA ILE A 331 27.67 15.34 46.38
C ILE A 331 26.53 15.86 45.50
N ALA A 332 25.36 15.20 45.62
CA ALA A 332 24.05 15.49 44.99
C ALA A 332 23.37 16.74 45.62
N VAL A 333 22.10 17.16 45.46
CA VAL A 333 20.76 16.62 45.09
C VAL A 333 20.02 17.82 44.42
N ALA A 334 18.98 17.76 43.59
CA ALA A 334 17.63 17.31 43.91
C ALA A 334 16.65 17.48 42.73
N SER A 335 15.60 16.65 42.72
CA SER A 335 14.32 16.98 42.07
C SER A 335 13.55 18.00 42.92
N THR A 336 12.86 18.94 42.29
CA THR A 336 11.85 19.78 42.95
C THR A 336 10.47 19.54 42.33
N ALA A 337 9.62 18.83 43.08
CA ALA A 337 8.18 19.06 43.00
C ALA A 337 7.86 20.40 43.67
N VAL A 338 6.82 21.09 43.21
CA VAL A 338 6.28 22.27 43.89
C VAL A 338 4.80 22.01 44.15
N GLU A 339 4.47 21.90 45.43
CA GLU A 339 3.12 21.72 45.94
C GLU A 339 2.56 23.10 46.34
N ALA A 340 1.26 23.31 46.13
CA ALA A 340 0.64 24.63 46.30
C ALA A 340 -0.15 24.73 47.61
N GLU A 341 0.22 25.65 48.50
CA GLU A 341 -0.60 26.01 49.66
C GLU A 341 -1.53 27.20 49.38
N ARG A 342 -2.72 27.15 50.01
CA ARG A 342 -3.77 28.17 49.92
C ARG A 342 -3.55 29.30 50.93
N SER A 343 -3.94 30.53 50.59
CA SER A 343 -4.48 31.46 51.59
C SER A 343 -5.45 32.52 51.04
N THR A 344 -6.71 32.40 51.48
CA THR A 344 -7.77 33.41 51.75
C THR A 344 -8.07 34.60 50.82
N ALA A 345 -9.39 34.73 50.54
CA ALA A 345 -10.14 35.78 49.82
C ALA A 345 -10.17 37.18 50.52
N PRO A 346 -10.79 38.27 49.94
CA PRO A 346 -12.25 38.33 49.70
C PRO A 346 -12.78 39.07 48.44
N VAL A 347 -13.93 38.60 47.95
CA VAL A 347 -15.17 39.30 47.51
C VAL A 347 -15.10 40.83 47.19
N SER A 348 -15.47 41.25 45.96
CA SER A 348 -16.82 41.81 45.64
C SER A 348 -16.96 42.46 44.24
N ALA A 349 -18.21 42.49 43.76
CA ALA A 349 -18.90 43.34 42.76
C ALA A 349 -18.13 44.26 41.75
N GLY A 350 -18.61 44.26 40.50
CA GLY A 350 -18.25 45.23 39.45
C GLY A 350 -19.16 45.12 38.21
N GLU A 351 -20.14 46.01 38.10
CA GLU A 351 -21.23 46.04 37.11
C GLU A 351 -20.93 46.91 35.86
N VAL A 352 -21.56 46.57 34.70
CA VAL A 352 -22.11 47.52 33.68
C VAL A 352 -21.05 48.32 32.84
N PRO A 353 -21.36 49.02 31.70
CA PRO A 353 -22.49 49.02 30.74
C PRO A 353 -22.08 48.47 29.33
N SER A 354 -22.90 48.33 28.27
CA SER A 354 -23.98 49.10 27.62
C SER A 354 -23.57 50.36 26.80
N GLU A 355 -24.02 50.38 25.54
CA GLU A 355 -24.39 51.53 24.68
C GLU A 355 -23.42 52.69 24.31
N GLY A 356 -23.58 53.17 23.06
CA GLY A 356 -23.61 54.62 22.80
C GLY A 356 -23.21 55.14 21.40
N GLY A 357 -24.19 55.51 20.56
CA GLY A 357 -24.07 56.47 19.42
C GLY A 357 -23.63 55.87 18.07
N ALA A 358 -24.37 55.91 16.94
CA ALA A 358 -25.22 56.96 16.31
C ALA A 358 -24.42 58.19 15.82
N ALA A 359 -24.69 58.83 14.68
CA ALA A 359 -25.87 58.90 13.80
C ALA A 359 -25.40 59.03 12.31
N SER A 360 -26.09 58.58 11.23
CA SER A 360 -27.44 58.86 10.66
C SER A 360 -27.44 59.93 9.55
N GLU A 361 -28.53 59.92 8.76
CA GLU A 361 -29.00 60.80 7.66
C GLU A 361 -28.85 60.23 6.22
N HIS A 362 -29.89 60.18 5.37
CA HIS A 362 -31.18 60.90 5.33
C HIS A 362 -32.35 60.03 4.75
N GLU A 363 -33.60 60.43 5.04
CA GLU A 363 -34.91 59.81 4.62
C GLU A 363 -35.53 60.58 3.40
N PRO A 364 -36.84 60.49 2.97
CA PRO A 364 -38.02 59.73 3.46
C PRO A 364 -38.97 59.04 2.42
N ALA A 365 -39.92 58.25 2.97
CA ALA A 365 -41.35 58.03 2.60
C ALA A 365 -41.87 57.60 1.19
N ALA A 366 -42.73 56.56 1.16
CA ALA A 366 -44.18 56.66 0.79
C ALA A 366 -44.96 55.33 0.98
N ALA A 367 -46.29 55.39 1.18
CA ALA A 367 -47.19 54.28 1.57
C ALA A 367 -48.09 53.72 0.43
N GLY A 368 -48.90 52.68 0.71
CA GLY A 368 -50.11 52.37 -0.09
C GLY A 368 -50.72 50.96 0.06
N GLU A 369 -51.90 50.84 0.67
CA GLU A 369 -52.67 49.59 0.87
C GLU A 369 -53.67 49.27 -0.28
N LYS A 370 -54.23 48.04 -0.31
CA LYS A 370 -55.69 47.80 -0.20
C LYS A 370 -56.14 46.33 -0.06
N SER A 371 -57.25 46.14 0.65
CA SER A 371 -57.90 44.88 1.07
C SER A 371 -59.03 44.41 0.13
N ALA A 372 -59.45 43.13 0.20
CA ALA A 372 -60.87 42.69 0.11
C ALA A 372 -61.08 41.16 0.34
N GLU A 373 -62.24 40.80 0.90
CA GLU A 373 -62.71 39.47 1.41
C GLU A 373 -64.25 39.58 1.70
N PRO A 374 -65.13 38.54 1.86
CA PRO A 374 -65.01 37.05 1.83
C PRO A 374 -66.02 36.33 0.86
N ALA A 375 -66.14 34.99 0.97
CA ALA A 375 -67.39 34.27 1.34
C ALA A 375 -67.82 32.98 0.55
N ALA A 376 -67.77 31.83 1.25
CA ALA A 376 -68.81 30.79 1.43
C ALA A 376 -69.34 29.84 0.30
N SER A 377 -69.60 28.58 0.73
CA SER A 377 -70.65 27.60 0.28
C SER A 377 -70.26 26.43 -0.67
N GLY A 378 -70.64 25.19 -0.30
CA GLY A 378 -70.77 23.99 -1.17
C GLY A 378 -72.25 23.57 -1.31
N PRO A 379 -72.65 22.28 -1.52
CA PRO A 379 -71.89 21.04 -1.77
C PRO A 379 -72.46 20.16 -2.96
N ASP A 380 -72.19 18.84 -2.94
CA ASP A 380 -72.86 17.69 -3.62
C ASP A 380 -72.51 17.22 -5.07
N GLN A 381 -72.74 15.91 -5.28
CA GLN A 381 -72.44 15.06 -6.47
C GLN A 381 -73.68 14.91 -7.41
N PRO A 382 -73.82 13.85 -8.25
CA PRO A 382 -73.01 13.32 -9.37
C PRO A 382 -73.80 13.33 -10.71
N SER A 383 -73.22 12.88 -11.84
CA SER A 383 -73.87 12.04 -12.90
C SER A 383 -73.03 11.91 -14.19
N ALA A 384 -73.13 10.75 -14.85
CA ALA A 384 -72.67 10.46 -16.23
C ALA A 384 -73.90 9.98 -17.05
N PRO A 385 -73.81 9.44 -18.29
CA PRO A 385 -72.73 9.41 -19.29
C PRO A 385 -73.19 9.85 -20.72
N ALA A 386 -72.32 9.73 -21.73
CA ALA A 386 -72.74 9.52 -23.13
C ALA A 386 -71.67 8.69 -23.89
N GLU A 387 -72.11 7.90 -24.87
CA GLU A 387 -71.35 6.80 -25.51
C GLU A 387 -70.32 7.24 -26.56
N GLY A 388 -69.42 6.33 -26.96
CA GLY A 388 -69.07 6.22 -28.38
C GLY A 388 -67.62 5.91 -28.76
N ALA A 389 -67.27 4.62 -28.81
CA ALA A 389 -66.20 4.01 -29.62
C ALA A 389 -64.72 4.39 -29.35
N ALA A 390 -63.84 3.39 -29.54
CA ALA A 390 -62.43 3.48 -29.19
C ALA A 390 -61.57 4.14 -30.29
N VAL A 391 -60.66 5.02 -29.89
CA VAL A 391 -59.48 5.42 -30.66
C VAL A 391 -58.24 5.12 -29.82
N THR A 392 -57.31 4.36 -30.37
CA THR A 392 -56.09 3.93 -29.67
C THR A 392 -55.15 5.11 -29.36
N PRO A 393 -54.71 5.31 -28.10
CA PRO A 393 -53.70 6.31 -27.80
C PRO A 393 -52.33 5.89 -28.34
N SER A 394 -51.74 6.75 -29.17
CA SER A 394 -50.42 6.55 -29.76
C SER A 394 -49.32 6.48 -28.69
N THR A 395 -48.55 5.39 -28.68
CA THR A 395 -47.47 5.21 -27.71
C THR A 395 -46.34 6.21 -27.96
N PRO A 396 -45.83 6.94 -26.94
CA PRO A 396 -44.65 7.76 -27.12
C PRO A 396 -43.44 6.87 -27.42
N ARG A 397 -42.71 7.18 -28.50
CA ARG A 397 -41.49 6.44 -28.90
C ARG A 397 -40.44 6.50 -27.79
N ARG A 398 -40.33 5.42 -27.01
CA ARG A 398 -39.20 5.21 -26.09
C ARG A 398 -37.94 4.98 -26.92
N PHE A 399 -37.04 5.96 -26.95
CA PHE A 399 -35.65 5.71 -27.34
C PHE A 399 -35.03 4.69 -26.36
N PRO A 400 -34.34 3.64 -26.84
CA PRO A 400 -33.77 2.63 -25.97
C PRO A 400 -32.64 3.25 -25.12
N ARG A 401 -32.67 3.00 -23.80
CA ARG A 401 -31.74 3.58 -22.78
C ARG A 401 -30.26 3.19 -22.97
N TRP A 402 -29.93 2.51 -24.06
CA TRP A 402 -28.59 2.05 -24.47
C TRP A 402 -27.90 2.99 -25.48
N THR A 403 -28.62 3.94 -26.11
CA THR A 403 -27.99 4.91 -27.04
C THR A 403 -27.11 5.93 -26.33
N VAL A 404 -27.46 6.30 -25.09
CA VAL A 404 -26.70 7.23 -24.25
C VAL A 404 -25.29 6.68 -23.94
N PRO A 405 -25.09 5.45 -23.39
CA PRO A 405 -23.75 4.91 -23.17
C PRO A 405 -22.96 4.66 -24.46
N ALA A 406 -23.60 4.30 -25.58
CA ALA A 406 -22.89 4.14 -26.86
C ALA A 406 -22.30 5.46 -27.36
N ALA A 407 -23.06 6.56 -27.28
CA ALA A 407 -22.56 7.90 -27.58
C ALA A 407 -21.49 8.36 -26.56
N LEU A 408 -21.65 8.03 -25.27
CA LEU A 408 -20.68 8.33 -24.21
C LEU A 408 -19.37 7.54 -24.27
N VAL A 409 -19.26 6.51 -25.12
CA VAL A 409 -18.00 5.79 -25.37
C VAL A 409 -17.40 6.22 -26.72
N ALA A 410 -18.20 6.27 -27.78
CA ALA A 410 -17.71 6.62 -29.11
C ALA A 410 -17.33 8.10 -29.26
N ALA A 411 -18.14 9.03 -28.71
CA ALA A 411 -17.89 10.46 -28.85
C ALA A 411 -16.62 10.92 -28.10
N PRO A 412 -16.37 10.59 -26.82
CA PRO A 412 -15.11 10.98 -26.18
C PRO A 412 -13.91 10.20 -26.71
N ALA A 413 -14.05 9.00 -27.31
CA ALA A 413 -12.94 8.34 -27.99
C ALA A 413 -12.57 9.04 -29.31
N LEU A 414 -13.56 9.46 -30.12
CA LEU A 414 -13.34 10.27 -31.31
C LEU A 414 -12.86 11.69 -30.97
N ILE A 415 -13.44 12.32 -29.96
CA ILE A 415 -13.03 13.65 -29.49
C ILE A 415 -11.64 13.56 -28.84
N ALA A 416 -11.29 12.50 -28.10
CA ALA A 416 -9.92 12.29 -27.61
C ALA A 416 -8.94 12.00 -28.74
N GLY A 417 -9.33 11.21 -29.76
CA GLY A 417 -8.49 10.99 -30.94
C GLY A 417 -8.24 12.27 -31.74
N ILE A 418 -9.28 13.08 -31.94
CA ILE A 418 -9.23 14.36 -32.65
C ILE A 418 -8.53 15.43 -31.81
N THR A 419 -8.77 15.50 -30.49
CA THR A 419 -8.02 16.41 -29.62
C THR A 419 -6.58 15.95 -29.53
N ILE A 420 -6.22 14.70 -29.28
CA ILE A 420 -4.81 14.25 -29.28
C ILE A 420 -4.13 14.51 -30.64
N ALA A 421 -4.83 14.37 -31.77
CA ALA A 421 -4.30 14.73 -33.09
C ALA A 421 -4.16 16.25 -33.32
N ALA A 422 -4.93 17.09 -32.62
CA ALA A 422 -4.89 18.56 -32.68
C ALA A 422 -4.16 19.21 -31.47
N SER A 423 -3.87 18.43 -30.44
CA SER A 423 -3.35 18.77 -29.11
C SER A 423 -2.19 17.87 -28.72
N SER A 424 -1.59 17.18 -29.69
CA SER A 424 -0.14 17.10 -29.80
C SER A 424 0.37 18.55 -29.86
N GLY A 425 0.41 19.18 -28.68
CA GLY A 425 1.01 20.47 -28.50
C GLY A 425 2.45 20.30 -28.94
N LYS A 426 2.78 20.85 -30.12
CA LYS A 426 4.15 21.28 -30.38
C LYS A 426 4.58 22.02 -29.11
N PRO A 427 5.70 21.63 -28.47
CA PRO A 427 6.19 22.39 -27.32
C PRO A 427 6.21 23.84 -27.74
N ALA A 428 5.53 24.71 -26.97
CA ALA A 428 5.24 26.07 -27.40
C ALA A 428 6.54 26.72 -27.88
N SER A 429 6.60 27.08 -29.16
CA SER A 429 7.85 27.43 -29.84
C SER A 429 8.56 28.55 -29.10
N GLY A 430 9.57 28.21 -28.29
CA GLY A 430 10.22 29.14 -27.37
C GLY A 430 10.26 28.73 -25.88
N THR A 431 9.69 27.59 -25.45
CA THR A 431 10.00 27.05 -24.10
C THR A 431 11.47 26.59 -24.07
N PRO A 432 12.34 27.15 -23.20
CA PRO A 432 13.75 26.77 -23.16
C PRO A 432 13.89 25.30 -22.71
N VAL A 433 14.60 24.53 -23.53
CA VAL A 433 14.99 23.16 -23.20
C VAL A 433 16.34 23.19 -22.51
N VAL A 434 16.38 22.65 -21.30
CA VAL A 434 17.59 22.47 -20.52
C VAL A 434 18.18 21.10 -20.85
N GLU A 435 19.27 21.09 -21.60
CA GLU A 435 19.99 19.85 -21.93
C GLU A 435 20.90 19.43 -20.77
N VAL A 436 20.85 18.13 -20.46
CA VAL A 436 21.59 17.52 -19.36
C VAL A 436 22.26 16.23 -19.81
N SER A 437 23.48 15.99 -19.36
CA SER A 437 24.31 14.84 -19.74
C SER A 437 25.26 14.44 -18.60
N VAL A 438 26.14 13.47 -18.85
CA VAL A 438 27.19 13.03 -17.90
C VAL A 438 28.38 13.99 -17.80
N ALA A 439 28.52 14.94 -18.73
CA ALA A 439 29.64 15.87 -18.80
C ALA A 439 29.19 17.33 -18.62
N ASP A 440 28.09 17.70 -19.27
CA ASP A 440 27.48 19.04 -19.21
C ASP A 440 26.09 18.98 -18.56
N CYS A 441 25.83 19.91 -17.65
CA CYS A 441 24.55 20.08 -16.97
C CYS A 441 24.04 21.52 -17.17
N GLY A 442 22.73 21.68 -17.43
CA GLY A 442 22.12 23.01 -17.53
C GLY A 442 22.35 23.73 -18.87
N LYS A 443 22.74 23.03 -19.95
CA LYS A 443 23.00 23.67 -21.25
C LYS A 443 21.69 24.23 -21.82
N GLY A 444 21.72 25.48 -22.28
CA GLY A 444 20.51 26.21 -22.69
C GLY A 444 19.78 26.95 -21.55
N PHE A 445 20.25 26.82 -20.30
CA PHE A 445 19.69 27.59 -19.18
C PHE A 445 20.10 29.07 -19.23
N THR A 446 19.10 29.94 -19.13
CA THR A 446 19.25 31.39 -18.99
C THR A 446 18.53 31.85 -17.72
N ALA A 447 18.73 33.10 -17.30
CA ALA A 447 18.09 33.65 -16.09
C ALA A 447 16.55 33.43 -16.12
N PRO A 448 16.00 32.64 -15.19
CA PRO A 448 14.57 32.35 -15.18
C PRO A 448 13.76 33.57 -14.72
N LYS A 449 12.51 33.66 -15.17
CA LYS A 449 11.58 34.69 -14.69
C LYS A 449 11.05 34.31 -13.30
N PRO A 450 10.80 35.28 -12.42
CA PRO A 450 10.13 35.03 -11.15
C PRO A 450 8.74 34.39 -11.30
N GLY A 451 8.30 33.71 -10.24
CA GLY A 451 7.02 33.00 -10.16
C GLY A 451 7.13 31.52 -10.52
N ARG A 452 5.98 30.85 -10.65
CA ARG A 452 5.94 29.43 -11.05
C ARG A 452 6.41 29.28 -12.50
N GLN A 453 7.44 28.49 -12.73
CA GLN A 453 8.03 28.22 -14.04
C GLN A 453 7.93 26.72 -14.35
N THR A 454 8.00 26.38 -15.64
CA THR A 454 8.12 25.01 -16.13
C THR A 454 9.32 24.92 -17.06
N PHE A 455 10.28 24.09 -16.70
CA PHE A 455 11.50 23.84 -17.46
C PHE A 455 11.37 22.51 -18.18
N GLN A 456 11.69 22.45 -19.47
CA GLN A 456 11.75 21.18 -20.20
C GLN A 456 13.17 20.64 -20.09
N VAL A 457 13.36 19.60 -19.28
CA VAL A 457 14.68 18.99 -19.04
C VAL A 457 14.84 17.82 -19.99
N ARG A 458 15.88 17.81 -20.84
CA ARG A 458 16.15 16.74 -21.81
C ARG A 458 17.48 16.07 -21.54
N ASN A 459 17.45 14.76 -21.29
CA ASN A 459 18.67 13.98 -21.12
C ASN A 459 19.29 13.64 -22.49
N THR A 460 20.42 14.27 -22.81
CA THR A 460 21.23 14.02 -24.01
C THR A 460 22.41 13.09 -23.73
N GLY A 461 22.60 12.67 -22.47
CA GLY A 461 23.61 11.70 -22.07
C GLY A 461 23.19 10.24 -22.29
N SER A 462 24.14 9.33 -22.07
CA SER A 462 23.97 7.87 -22.23
C SER A 462 23.54 7.13 -20.97
N ARG A 463 23.31 7.84 -19.85
CA ARG A 463 22.87 7.27 -18.57
C ARG A 463 21.62 7.96 -18.05
N THR A 464 20.80 7.21 -17.32
CA THR A 464 19.75 7.79 -16.49
C THR A 464 20.35 8.72 -15.43
N SER A 465 19.72 9.86 -15.20
CA SER A 465 20.19 10.88 -14.25
C SER A 465 19.04 11.42 -13.39
N GLU A 466 19.35 11.87 -12.19
CA GLU A 466 18.48 12.75 -11.39
C GLU A 466 18.91 14.19 -11.59
N ILE A 467 17.93 15.09 -11.75
CA ILE A 467 18.18 16.48 -12.14
C ILE A 467 17.50 17.41 -11.15
N TYR A 468 18.27 18.34 -10.58
CA TYR A 468 17.82 19.27 -9.55
C TYR A 468 18.03 20.71 -10.01
N LEU A 469 17.07 21.59 -9.73
CA LEU A 469 17.27 23.03 -9.72
C LEU A 469 17.62 23.46 -8.30
N ILE A 470 18.83 23.96 -8.07
CA ILE A 470 19.38 24.22 -6.73
C ILE A 470 19.87 25.65 -6.55
N ASP A 471 19.98 26.07 -5.29
CA ASP A 471 20.92 27.13 -4.88
C ASP A 471 22.34 26.55 -4.85
N PRO A 472 23.29 27.05 -5.67
CA PRO A 472 24.66 26.53 -5.70
C PRO A 472 25.49 26.84 -4.45
N VAL A 473 25.01 27.70 -3.53
CA VAL A 473 25.69 28.02 -2.28
C VAL A 473 25.17 27.15 -1.12
N SER A 474 23.85 27.09 -0.93
CA SER A 474 23.24 26.32 0.16
C SER A 474 22.93 24.87 -0.18
N ASN A 475 22.98 24.49 -1.46
CA ASN A 475 22.49 23.22 -2.02
C ASN A 475 20.97 22.99 -1.87
N ALA A 476 20.20 23.98 -1.43
CA ALA A 476 18.76 23.86 -1.30
C ALA A 476 18.09 23.63 -2.66
N VAL A 477 17.13 22.70 -2.73
CA VAL A 477 16.44 22.25 -3.94
C VAL A 477 15.13 23.03 -4.11
N TYR A 478 14.95 23.64 -5.29
CA TYR A 478 13.72 24.34 -5.70
C TYR A 478 12.75 23.45 -6.49
N GLY A 479 13.21 22.29 -6.92
CA GLY A 479 12.46 21.27 -7.63
C GLY A 479 13.40 20.25 -8.30
N GLU A 480 12.88 19.07 -8.58
CA GLU A 480 13.64 17.95 -9.12
C GLU A 480 12.89 17.16 -10.20
N VAL A 481 13.65 16.40 -10.99
CA VAL A 481 13.18 15.39 -11.93
C VAL A 481 14.01 14.15 -11.71
N GLU A 482 13.37 13.13 -11.13
CA GLU A 482 13.99 11.84 -10.91
C GLU A 482 14.13 11.02 -12.20
N GLY A 483 15.16 10.18 -12.25
CA GLY A 483 15.23 9.06 -13.18
C GLY A 483 15.03 9.37 -14.66
N ILE A 484 15.46 10.54 -15.17
CA ILE A 484 15.28 10.87 -16.58
C ILE A 484 16.18 9.99 -17.46
N ALA A 485 15.56 9.13 -18.27
CA ALA A 485 16.27 8.16 -19.11
C ALA A 485 16.92 8.83 -20.35
N PRO A 486 18.00 8.24 -20.91
CA PRO A 486 18.65 8.73 -22.13
C PRO A 486 17.67 9.05 -23.27
N GLY A 487 17.85 10.20 -23.91
CA GLY A 487 17.02 10.66 -25.03
C GLY A 487 15.64 11.23 -24.66
N THR A 488 15.19 11.05 -23.42
CA THR A 488 13.86 11.50 -22.96
C THR A 488 13.85 12.96 -22.49
N THR A 489 12.66 13.55 -22.44
CA THR A 489 12.40 14.90 -21.91
C THR A 489 11.33 14.81 -20.83
N ARG A 490 11.52 15.48 -19.69
CA ARG A 490 10.51 15.63 -18.63
C ARG A 490 10.38 17.10 -18.23
N ALA A 491 9.18 17.51 -17.82
CA ALA A 491 8.95 18.84 -17.27
C ALA A 491 9.34 18.88 -15.79
N LEU A 492 10.15 19.88 -15.40
CA LEU A 492 10.39 20.26 -14.00
C LEU A 492 9.56 21.53 -13.71
N ILE A 493 8.72 21.49 -12.69
CA ILE A 493 7.97 22.66 -12.23
C ILE A 493 8.60 23.17 -10.94
N ALA A 494 9.02 24.44 -10.93
CA ALA A 494 9.61 25.08 -9.75
C ALA A 494 9.11 26.52 -9.63
N THR A 495 9.03 27.04 -8.41
CA THR A 495 8.75 28.46 -8.17
C THR A 495 10.07 29.20 -8.02
N VAL A 496 10.28 30.23 -8.84
CA VAL A 496 11.51 31.01 -8.88
C VAL A 496 11.30 32.31 -8.12
N GLY A 497 12.06 32.50 -7.05
CA GLY A 497 12.16 33.75 -6.30
C GLY A 497 13.37 34.58 -6.68
N THR A 498 13.64 35.63 -5.92
CA THR A 498 14.97 36.27 -5.93
C THR A 498 16.00 35.33 -5.32
N GLY A 499 17.14 35.13 -5.99
CA GLY A 499 18.10 34.09 -5.60
C GLY A 499 19.17 33.78 -6.65
N SER A 500 19.99 32.76 -6.37
CA SER A 500 20.96 32.20 -7.32
C SER A 500 20.57 30.76 -7.62
N TYR A 501 20.65 30.35 -8.88
CA TYR A 501 20.15 29.07 -9.36
C TYR A 501 21.21 28.37 -10.20
N ALA A 502 21.38 27.07 -10.01
CA ALA A 502 22.17 26.20 -10.86
C ALA A 502 21.42 24.88 -11.10
N TRP A 503 21.73 24.22 -12.20
CA TRP A 503 21.30 22.85 -12.44
C TRP A 503 22.33 21.89 -11.89
N ARG A 504 21.91 20.89 -11.11
CA ARG A 504 22.73 19.76 -10.70
C ARG A 504 22.21 18.49 -11.33
N CYS A 505 23.09 17.77 -12.00
CA CYS A 505 22.81 16.52 -12.68
C CYS A 505 23.60 15.41 -11.98
N VAL A 506 22.90 14.35 -11.55
CA VAL A 506 23.50 13.20 -10.85
C VAL A 506 23.25 11.94 -11.69
N PRO A 507 24.17 11.56 -12.58
CA PRO A 507 24.04 10.34 -13.37
C PRO A 507 24.18 9.09 -12.51
N ASN A 508 23.41 8.04 -12.81
CA ASN A 508 23.53 6.78 -12.11
C ASN A 508 24.96 6.20 -12.23
N GLY A 509 25.57 5.86 -11.10
CA GLY A 509 26.98 5.44 -11.00
C GLY A 509 28.00 6.47 -11.52
N GLY A 510 27.67 7.76 -11.50
CA GLY A 510 28.52 8.87 -11.95
C GLY A 510 28.75 9.92 -10.86
N LYS A 511 29.61 10.91 -11.14
CA LYS A 511 29.77 12.09 -10.28
C LYS A 511 28.71 13.14 -10.61
N ALA A 512 28.28 13.89 -9.61
CA ALA A 512 27.40 15.05 -9.82
C ALA A 512 28.11 16.14 -10.64
N VAL A 513 27.41 16.71 -11.60
CA VAL A 513 27.84 17.86 -12.41
C VAL A 513 26.91 19.03 -12.11
N THR A 514 27.45 20.20 -11.76
CA THR A 514 26.66 21.41 -11.47
C THR A 514 26.97 22.49 -12.52
N SER A 515 25.94 23.15 -13.06
CA SER A 515 26.07 24.22 -14.04
C SER A 515 26.70 25.48 -13.44
N ALA A 516 27.07 26.43 -14.31
CA ALA A 516 27.29 27.81 -13.86
C ALA A 516 26.03 28.37 -13.16
N ALA A 517 26.24 29.20 -12.15
CA ALA A 517 25.17 29.85 -11.40
C ALA A 517 24.57 31.02 -12.17
N VAL A 518 23.24 31.18 -12.10
CA VAL A 518 22.51 32.29 -12.70
C VAL A 518 21.67 33.00 -11.64
N ARG A 519 21.70 34.33 -11.60
CA ARG A 519 21.08 35.13 -10.54
C ARG A 519 19.79 35.82 -11.02
N VAL A 520 18.75 35.77 -10.18
CA VAL A 520 17.49 36.49 -10.36
C VAL A 520 17.42 37.59 -9.31
N SER A 521 17.54 38.85 -9.74
CA SER A 521 17.76 39.99 -8.85
C SER A 521 16.53 40.87 -8.60
N ALA A 522 15.42 40.67 -9.31
CA ALA A 522 14.21 41.50 -9.20
C ALA A 522 12.93 40.72 -9.54
N GLY A 523 11.80 41.16 -8.99
CA GLY A 523 10.45 40.73 -9.39
C GLY A 523 9.89 39.47 -8.71
N GLY A 524 10.60 38.89 -7.74
CA GLY A 524 10.12 37.72 -6.98
C GLY A 524 10.43 37.83 -5.49
N GLY A 525 9.49 37.40 -4.65
CA GLY A 525 9.74 37.21 -3.21
C GLY A 525 10.75 36.09 -2.95
N SER A 526 11.10 35.87 -1.69
CA SER A 526 11.80 34.65 -1.29
C SER A 526 10.91 33.43 -1.52
N VAL A 527 11.48 32.37 -2.07
CA VAL A 527 10.82 31.07 -2.22
C VAL A 527 11.51 30.07 -1.31
N GLN A 528 10.72 29.28 -0.59
CA GLN A 528 11.22 28.20 0.25
C GLN A 528 11.73 27.05 -0.63
N ALA A 529 13.03 26.80 -0.58
CA ALA A 529 13.68 25.62 -1.11
C ALA A 529 13.89 24.60 0.02
N VAL A 530 13.93 23.30 -0.32
CA VAL A 530 14.15 22.22 0.65
C VAL A 530 15.65 21.93 0.73
N LEU A 531 16.24 21.99 1.93
CA LEU A 531 17.62 21.51 2.12
C LEU A 531 17.61 19.98 1.99
N PRO A 532 18.42 19.39 1.10
CA PRO A 532 18.41 17.94 0.89
C PRO A 532 18.85 17.20 2.17
N VAL A 533 18.49 15.92 2.27
CA VAL A 533 18.89 15.01 3.34
C VAL A 533 19.75 13.90 2.74
N SER A 534 20.80 13.49 3.46
CA SER A 534 21.59 12.30 3.15
C SER A 534 21.25 11.16 4.11
N GLU A 535 21.54 9.90 3.71
CA GLU A 535 21.50 8.75 4.62
C GLU A 535 22.29 8.99 5.91
N LYS A 536 23.41 9.75 5.82
CA LYS A 536 24.27 10.08 6.96
C LYS A 536 23.60 11.00 7.97
N ASP A 537 22.72 11.90 7.53
CA ASP A 537 21.96 12.78 8.43
C ASP A 537 20.92 12.00 9.24
N LEU A 538 20.31 10.97 8.63
CA LEU A 538 19.33 10.10 9.27
C LEU A 538 19.95 8.97 10.10
N ALA A 539 21.24 8.68 9.94
CA ALA A 539 21.94 7.61 10.66
C ALA A 539 21.89 7.77 12.19
N ALA A 540 22.01 8.99 12.71
CA ALA A 540 21.95 9.25 14.16
C ALA A 540 20.51 9.12 14.73
N PRO A 541 19.47 9.73 14.13
CA PRO A 541 18.07 9.44 14.48
C PRO A 541 17.72 7.95 14.40
N LEU A 542 18.17 7.23 13.37
CA LEU A 542 17.93 5.80 13.22
C LEU A 542 18.58 4.98 14.34
N ALA A 543 19.82 5.29 14.73
CA ALA A 543 20.49 4.63 15.85
C ALA A 543 19.79 4.88 17.19
N ALA A 544 19.28 6.10 17.41
CA ALA A 544 18.48 6.45 18.58
C ALA A 544 17.15 5.69 18.61
N TYR A 545 16.40 5.66 17.49
CA TYR A 545 15.15 4.90 17.38
C TYR A 545 15.36 3.40 17.60
N ARG A 546 16.41 2.80 17.04
CA ARG A 546 16.76 1.40 17.31
C ARG A 546 17.07 1.14 18.79
N THR A 547 17.63 2.12 19.51
CA THR A 547 17.90 2.02 20.95
C THR A 547 16.60 2.08 21.76
N TYR A 548 15.71 3.01 21.41
CA TYR A 548 14.35 3.10 21.99
C TYR A 548 13.58 1.79 21.81
N VAL A 549 13.58 1.23 20.60
CA VAL A 549 12.86 -0.01 20.30
C VAL A 549 13.48 -1.23 21.01
N ASP A 550 14.81 -1.38 21.08
CA ASP A 550 15.41 -2.50 21.83
C ASP A 550 15.08 -2.45 23.33
N GLN A 551 15.07 -1.26 23.93
CA GLN A 551 14.65 -1.06 25.31
C GLN A 551 13.16 -1.41 25.50
N GLY A 552 12.29 -0.92 24.61
CA GLY A 552 10.86 -1.21 24.70
C GLY A 552 10.50 -2.66 24.38
N LEU A 553 11.29 -3.37 23.55
CA LEU A 553 11.19 -4.82 23.35
C LEU A 553 11.62 -5.62 24.59
N ALA A 554 12.55 -5.10 25.40
CA ALA A 554 12.94 -5.70 26.68
C ALA A 554 11.83 -5.61 27.73
N ASP A 555 11.12 -4.47 27.78
CA ASP A 555 9.94 -4.31 28.63
C ASP A 555 8.78 -5.16 28.11
N LEU A 556 8.48 -5.12 26.80
CA LEU A 556 7.45 -5.95 26.17
C LEU A 556 7.62 -7.44 26.52
N GLN A 557 8.84 -7.97 26.35
CA GLN A 557 9.22 -9.33 26.72
C GLN A 557 8.89 -9.66 28.18
N THR A 558 9.07 -8.70 29.10
CA THR A 558 8.74 -8.85 30.51
C THR A 558 7.24 -8.88 30.72
N LYS A 559 6.48 -7.97 30.10
CA LYS A 559 5.01 -7.91 30.21
C LYS A 559 4.34 -9.15 29.60
N THR A 560 4.79 -9.63 28.43
CA THR A 560 4.23 -10.84 27.79
C THR A 560 4.53 -12.12 28.59
N ARG A 561 5.64 -12.17 29.35
CA ARG A 561 5.92 -13.27 30.28
C ARG A 561 5.04 -13.23 31.53
N SER A 562 4.66 -12.04 32.00
CA SER A 562 3.68 -11.89 33.08
C SER A 562 2.31 -12.43 32.64
N LEU A 563 1.81 -11.95 31.49
CA LEU A 563 0.59 -12.44 30.85
C LEU A 563 0.59 -13.97 30.64
N GLN A 564 1.71 -14.54 30.16
CA GLN A 564 1.86 -15.99 30.04
C GLN A 564 1.78 -16.67 31.41
N SER A 565 2.51 -16.18 32.41
CA SER A 565 2.53 -16.76 33.76
C SER A 565 1.17 -16.73 34.45
N ASP A 566 0.32 -15.73 34.18
CA ASP A 566 -1.03 -15.69 34.73
C ASP A 566 -1.97 -16.68 34.05
N LEU A 567 -1.84 -16.87 32.74
CA LEU A 567 -2.59 -17.89 31.99
C LEU A 567 -2.14 -19.31 32.33
N ASP A 568 -0.83 -19.55 32.51
CA ASP A 568 -0.30 -20.82 33.00
C ASP A 568 -0.75 -21.12 34.45
N ALA A 569 -1.13 -20.10 35.22
CA ALA A 569 -1.62 -20.19 36.61
C ALA A 569 -3.15 -20.06 36.77
N ASP A 570 -3.92 -20.09 35.67
CA ASP A 570 -5.40 -19.95 35.63
C ASP A 570 -5.96 -18.63 36.24
N LYS A 571 -5.17 -17.56 36.22
CA LYS A 571 -5.53 -16.23 36.76
C LYS A 571 -6.12 -15.30 35.70
N LEU A 572 -7.27 -15.66 35.13
CA LEU A 572 -7.89 -14.92 34.02
C LEU A 572 -8.07 -13.40 34.29
N ASP A 573 -8.42 -13.00 35.51
CA ASP A 573 -8.61 -11.57 35.85
C ASP A 573 -7.30 -10.79 35.97
N GLN A 574 -6.19 -11.44 36.31
CA GLN A 574 -4.87 -10.80 36.25
C GLN A 574 -4.37 -10.77 34.80
N ALA A 575 -4.56 -11.85 34.03
CA ALA A 575 -4.23 -11.88 32.61
C ALA A 575 -4.95 -10.76 31.82
N ARG A 576 -6.20 -10.41 32.13
CA ARG A 576 -6.89 -9.24 31.54
C ARG A 576 -6.19 -7.91 31.86
N LYS A 577 -5.70 -7.75 33.10
CA LYS A 577 -4.98 -6.54 33.54
C LYS A 577 -3.58 -6.44 32.94
N ASP A 578 -2.89 -7.56 32.78
CA ASP A 578 -1.53 -7.63 32.24
C ASP A 578 -1.51 -7.61 30.70
N TRP A 579 -2.59 -8.03 30.04
CA TRP A 579 -2.73 -7.97 28.57
C TRP A 579 -2.65 -6.53 28.05
N LEU A 580 -3.35 -5.58 28.66
CA LEU A 580 -3.42 -4.21 28.14
C LEU A 580 -2.06 -3.49 28.16
N PRO A 581 -1.30 -3.45 29.29
CA PRO A 581 0.05 -2.89 29.32
C PRO A 581 1.01 -3.60 28.37
N ALA A 582 0.83 -4.91 28.12
CA ALA A 582 1.64 -5.64 27.14
C ALA A 582 1.30 -5.22 25.70
N HIS A 583 0.02 -5.07 25.36
CA HIS A 583 -0.41 -4.63 24.03
C HIS A 583 -0.04 -3.16 23.76
N THR A 584 -0.27 -2.24 24.70
CA THR A 584 0.12 -0.83 24.53
C THR A 584 1.64 -0.65 24.47
N GLN A 585 2.42 -1.48 25.19
CA GLN A 585 3.88 -1.49 25.05
C GLN A 585 4.36 -2.02 23.69
N TYR A 586 3.58 -2.83 22.99
CA TYR A 586 3.88 -3.20 21.59
C TYR A 586 3.53 -2.06 20.63
N ALA A 587 2.35 -1.45 20.82
CA ALA A 587 1.86 -0.34 20.01
C ALA A 587 2.79 0.89 20.06
N SER A 588 3.27 1.27 21.24
CA SER A 588 4.16 2.43 21.44
C SER A 588 5.48 2.34 20.68
N LEU A 589 5.95 1.13 20.34
CA LEU A 589 7.15 0.95 19.53
C LEU A 589 6.99 1.42 18.07
N GLY A 590 5.77 1.74 17.63
CA GLY A 590 5.51 2.17 16.25
C GLY A 590 5.52 1.00 15.27
N ALA A 591 4.78 -0.08 15.59
CA ALA A 591 4.60 -1.25 14.74
C ALA A 591 3.72 -0.94 13.52
N ALA A 592 4.27 -0.22 12.53
CA ALA A 592 3.59 0.21 11.31
C ALA A 592 4.33 -0.30 10.05
N TYR A 593 3.55 -0.68 9.03
CA TYR A 593 4.01 -1.12 7.69
C TYR A 593 5.32 -1.94 7.68
N GLY A 594 5.38 -2.97 8.54
CA GLY A 594 6.48 -3.93 8.52
C GLY A 594 7.72 -3.54 9.35
N THR A 595 7.64 -2.62 10.33
CA THR A 595 8.73 -2.35 11.31
C THR A 595 9.39 -3.64 11.82
N PHE A 596 8.59 -4.67 12.05
CA PHE A 596 9.01 -5.95 12.61
C PHE A 596 8.90 -7.13 11.61
N ALA A 597 8.78 -6.82 10.31
CA ALA A 597 8.61 -7.81 9.24
C ALA A 597 7.51 -8.84 9.57
N ASP A 598 7.78 -10.13 9.35
CA ASP A 598 6.82 -11.23 9.59
C ASP A 598 6.43 -11.42 11.06
N PHE A 599 7.08 -10.75 12.03
CA PHE A 599 6.70 -10.85 13.44
C PHE A 599 5.40 -10.10 13.76
N ASP A 600 5.08 -9.00 13.08
CA ASP A 600 3.85 -8.23 13.33
C ASP A 600 2.60 -9.10 13.12
N ALA A 601 2.58 -9.88 12.04
CA ALA A 601 1.47 -10.80 11.73
C ALA A 601 1.28 -11.93 12.76
N LYS A 602 2.28 -12.23 13.60
CA LYS A 602 2.20 -13.24 14.66
C LYS A 602 1.92 -12.65 16.03
N ILE A 603 2.53 -11.50 16.33
CA ILE A 603 2.43 -10.81 17.61
C ILE A 603 1.10 -10.04 17.70
N ASN A 604 0.71 -9.35 16.62
CA ASN A 604 -0.51 -8.55 16.55
C ASN A 604 -1.38 -8.88 15.31
N GLY A 605 -1.41 -10.16 14.95
CA GLY A 605 -2.19 -10.67 13.83
C GLY A 605 -3.70 -10.49 14.02
N ARG A 606 -4.36 -9.94 13.00
CA ARG A 606 -5.83 -9.76 12.95
C ARG A 606 -6.49 -10.83 12.08
N THR A 607 -7.78 -11.06 12.29
CA THR A 607 -8.59 -12.00 11.49
C THR A 607 -8.86 -11.52 10.05
N ALA A 608 -8.52 -10.27 9.72
CA ALA A 608 -8.70 -9.68 8.41
C ALA A 608 -7.94 -10.46 7.31
N GLY A 609 -8.68 -11.18 6.48
CA GLY A 609 -8.14 -12.00 5.39
C GLY A 609 -7.98 -13.48 5.69
N LEU A 610 -8.12 -13.88 6.96
CA LEU A 610 -8.20 -15.28 7.35
C LEU A 610 -9.54 -15.90 6.91
N ALA A 611 -9.54 -17.20 6.62
CA ALA A 611 -10.71 -17.89 6.06
C ALA A 611 -11.68 -18.36 7.17
N GLY A 612 -11.13 -18.79 8.32
CA GLY A 612 -11.89 -19.15 9.52
C GLY A 612 -12.25 -17.95 10.42
N GLY A 613 -11.76 -16.75 10.13
CA GLY A 613 -11.94 -15.59 11.02
C GLY A 613 -11.27 -15.83 12.38
N VAL A 614 -12.04 -15.71 13.47
CA VAL A 614 -11.58 -16.01 14.85
C VAL A 614 -11.30 -17.50 15.10
N GLU A 615 -11.84 -18.39 14.26
CA GLU A 615 -11.63 -19.85 14.33
C GLU A 615 -10.48 -20.32 13.41
N ASP A 616 -9.80 -19.40 12.72
CA ASP A 616 -8.68 -19.76 11.84
C ASP A 616 -7.44 -20.13 12.65
N PRO A 617 -6.77 -21.27 12.39
CA PRO A 617 -5.58 -21.66 13.15
C PRO A 617 -4.39 -20.70 12.95
N ALA A 618 -4.43 -19.79 11.98
CA ALA A 618 -3.45 -18.72 11.83
C ALA A 618 -3.74 -17.49 12.72
N PHE A 619 -4.89 -17.40 13.39
CA PHE A 619 -5.19 -16.31 14.32
C PHE A 619 -4.44 -16.53 15.64
N THR A 620 -3.39 -15.74 15.85
CA THR A 620 -2.45 -15.85 16.99
C THR A 620 -2.12 -14.46 17.55
N GLY A 621 -1.29 -14.38 18.60
CA GLY A 621 -0.85 -13.10 19.17
C GLY A 621 -1.84 -12.43 20.13
N PHE A 622 -1.65 -11.14 20.35
CA PHE A 622 -2.42 -10.33 21.30
C PHE A 622 -3.93 -10.43 21.07
N HIS A 623 -4.40 -10.14 19.86
CA HIS A 623 -5.82 -10.20 19.50
C HIS A 623 -6.46 -11.59 19.65
N ARG A 624 -5.70 -12.68 19.46
CA ARG A 624 -6.21 -14.04 19.73
C ARG A 624 -6.42 -14.28 21.21
N ILE A 625 -5.51 -13.80 22.06
CA ILE A 625 -5.60 -13.89 23.51
C ILE A 625 -6.71 -12.98 24.03
N GLU A 626 -6.83 -11.77 23.47
CA GLU A 626 -7.91 -10.81 23.71
C GLU A 626 -9.28 -11.44 23.47
N TYR A 627 -9.52 -11.95 22.25
CA TYR A 627 -10.76 -12.64 21.91
C TYR A 627 -11.10 -13.71 22.95
N GLY A 628 -10.11 -14.52 23.35
CA GLY A 628 -10.26 -15.53 24.39
C GLY A 628 -10.65 -15.00 25.76
N LEU A 629 -9.90 -14.01 26.27
CA LEU A 629 -10.06 -13.43 27.61
C LEU A 629 -11.42 -12.72 27.79
N TRP A 630 -11.92 -12.06 26.73
CA TRP A 630 -13.18 -11.33 26.76
C TRP A 630 -14.39 -12.14 26.29
N HIS A 631 -14.20 -13.29 25.61
CA HIS A 631 -15.27 -14.23 25.25
C HIS A 631 -15.32 -15.51 26.12
N GLY A 632 -14.66 -15.51 27.29
CA GLY A 632 -14.83 -16.55 28.31
C GLY A 632 -14.14 -17.88 28.03
N GLN A 633 -13.09 -17.91 27.21
CA GLN A 633 -12.26 -19.10 27.03
C GLN A 633 -11.42 -19.36 28.30
N SER A 634 -11.24 -20.63 28.67
CA SER A 634 -10.44 -21.03 29.83
C SER A 634 -8.95 -20.74 29.64
N ALA A 635 -8.20 -20.54 30.73
CA ALA A 635 -6.77 -20.25 30.62
C ALA A 635 -6.00 -21.41 29.96
N ALA A 636 -6.40 -22.66 30.20
CA ALA A 636 -5.87 -23.84 29.49
C ALA A 636 -6.03 -23.78 27.95
N THR A 637 -7.06 -23.10 27.44
CA THR A 637 -7.25 -22.84 26.00
C THR A 637 -6.31 -21.74 25.49
N LEU A 638 -5.94 -20.77 26.34
CA LEU A 638 -5.19 -19.58 25.96
C LEU A 638 -3.68 -19.69 26.21
N ALA A 639 -3.25 -20.50 27.18
CA ALA A 639 -1.85 -20.72 27.53
C ALA A 639 -0.96 -21.10 26.32
N PRO A 640 -1.38 -21.95 25.35
CA PRO A 640 -0.59 -22.20 24.15
C PRO A 640 -0.33 -20.93 23.31
N TYR A 641 -1.32 -20.05 23.18
CA TYR A 641 -1.21 -18.80 22.43
C TYR A 641 -0.37 -17.75 23.17
N ALA A 642 -0.50 -17.66 24.50
CA ALA A 642 0.34 -16.78 25.32
C ALA A 642 1.81 -17.19 25.31
N LYS A 643 2.08 -18.50 25.37
CA LYS A 643 3.41 -19.07 25.21
C LYS A 643 3.98 -18.83 23.81
N GLN A 644 3.15 -18.91 22.78
CA GLN A 644 3.57 -18.56 21.42
C GLN A 644 3.90 -17.07 21.30
N LEU A 645 3.03 -16.17 21.81
CA LEU A 645 3.26 -14.73 21.82
C LEU A 645 4.59 -14.36 22.52
N ALA A 646 4.84 -14.91 23.71
CA ALA A 646 6.09 -14.69 24.42
C ALA A 646 7.31 -15.21 23.64
N ALA A 647 7.19 -16.36 22.95
CA ALA A 647 8.25 -16.91 22.10
C ALA A 647 8.50 -16.09 20.82
N ASP A 648 7.45 -15.55 20.19
CA ASP A 648 7.58 -14.68 19.01
C ASP A 648 8.14 -13.31 19.39
N VAL A 649 7.85 -12.77 20.58
CA VAL A 649 8.49 -11.55 21.14
C VAL A 649 9.96 -11.81 21.50
N ASP A 650 10.28 -12.94 22.14
CA ASP A 650 11.67 -13.36 22.41
C ASP A 650 12.49 -13.47 21.10
N ALA A 651 11.86 -14.00 20.04
CA ALA A 651 12.47 -14.11 18.71
C ALA A 651 12.61 -12.74 18.01
N LEU A 652 11.59 -11.87 18.07
CA LEU A 652 11.67 -10.50 17.56
C LEU A 652 12.83 -9.75 18.21
N ARG A 653 12.94 -9.74 19.55
CA ARG A 653 14.05 -9.07 20.26
C ARG A 653 15.42 -9.62 19.86
N LYS A 654 15.52 -10.93 19.59
CA LYS A 654 16.77 -11.58 19.16
C LYS A 654 17.16 -11.23 17.71
N ASP A 655 16.20 -10.99 16.83
CA ASP A 655 16.44 -10.75 15.41
C ASP A 655 16.39 -9.27 15.00
N PHE A 656 15.72 -8.41 15.78
CA PHE A 656 15.66 -6.95 15.58
C PHE A 656 17.05 -6.29 15.40
N PRO A 657 18.10 -6.62 16.18
CA PRO A 657 19.44 -6.07 15.94
C PRO A 657 20.04 -6.41 14.55
N LYS A 658 19.52 -7.43 13.86
CA LYS A 658 19.93 -7.88 12.53
C LYS A 658 18.97 -7.44 11.41
N GLN A 659 17.83 -6.86 11.74
CA GLN A 659 16.90 -6.35 10.73
C GLN A 659 17.52 -5.12 10.06
N ASP A 660 17.46 -5.12 8.72
CA ASP A 660 17.80 -3.96 7.89
C ASP A 660 16.67 -2.93 8.01
N PHE A 661 17.03 -1.68 8.27
CA PHE A 661 16.11 -0.55 8.30
C PHE A 661 16.58 0.47 7.28
N GLU A 662 15.73 0.80 6.31
CA GLU A 662 16.01 1.88 5.38
C GLU A 662 15.87 3.21 6.15
N PRO A 663 16.89 4.11 6.16
CA PRO A 663 16.78 5.36 6.92
C PRO A 663 15.62 6.25 6.47
N ALA A 664 15.18 6.10 5.22
CA ALA A 664 14.01 6.77 4.63
C ALA A 664 12.67 6.34 5.25
N ASP A 665 12.60 5.20 5.95
CA ASP A 665 11.39 4.79 6.67
C ASP A 665 11.10 5.69 7.87
N LEU A 666 12.13 6.25 8.52
CA LEU A 666 11.97 6.96 9.79
C LEU A 666 11.01 8.17 9.68
N PRO A 667 11.14 9.02 8.64
CA PRO A 667 10.15 10.06 8.35
C PRO A 667 8.75 9.53 8.02
N LEU A 668 8.64 8.46 7.21
CA LEU A 668 7.36 7.86 6.82
C LEU A 668 6.56 7.37 8.04
N ARG A 669 7.26 6.70 8.97
CA ARG A 669 6.67 6.16 10.22
C ARG A 669 5.94 7.21 11.06
N THR A 670 6.35 8.49 11.00
CA THR A 670 5.66 9.58 11.73
C THR A 670 4.22 9.78 11.29
N HIS A 671 3.89 9.54 10.02
CA HIS A 671 2.53 9.62 9.50
C HIS A 671 1.82 8.26 9.59
N GLU A 672 2.52 7.20 9.18
CA GLU A 672 1.99 5.84 9.05
C GLU A 672 1.42 5.21 10.33
N ILE A 673 1.99 5.53 11.50
CA ILE A 673 1.50 5.00 12.79
C ILE A 673 0.08 5.52 13.06
N LEU A 674 -0.16 6.81 12.88
CA LEU A 674 -1.47 7.42 13.11
C LEU A 674 -2.46 7.16 11.97
N GLU A 675 -1.98 6.91 10.75
CA GLU A 675 -2.85 6.45 9.65
C GLU A 675 -3.40 5.04 9.96
N ASN A 676 -2.55 4.13 10.44
CA ASN A 676 -3.01 2.84 10.95
C ASN A 676 -3.94 3.02 12.15
N THR A 677 -3.69 3.99 13.04
CA THR A 677 -4.56 4.27 14.19
C THR A 677 -5.97 4.66 13.76
N LEU A 678 -6.09 5.55 12.76
CA LEU A 678 -7.38 5.94 12.18
C LEU A 678 -8.08 4.76 11.46
N HIS A 679 -7.32 3.96 10.71
CA HIS A 679 -7.87 2.86 9.91
C HIS A 679 -8.19 1.58 10.72
N ARG A 680 -7.57 1.38 11.88
CA ARG A 680 -7.70 0.18 12.71
C ARG A 680 -8.41 0.52 14.01
N GLU A 681 -7.72 1.21 14.91
CA GLU A 681 -8.16 1.47 16.27
C GLU A 681 -9.45 2.29 16.28
N LEU A 682 -9.46 3.53 15.77
CA LEU A 682 -10.65 4.40 15.82
C LEU A 682 -11.86 3.87 15.05
N SER A 683 -11.63 2.99 14.07
CA SER A 683 -12.70 2.29 13.36
C SER A 683 -13.28 1.08 14.11
N GLY A 684 -12.66 0.65 15.22
CA GLY A 684 -12.99 -0.57 15.96
C GLY A 684 -12.67 -1.87 15.21
N ASN A 685 -11.76 -1.83 14.23
CA ASN A 685 -11.34 -2.99 13.43
C ASN A 685 -10.15 -3.77 14.05
N ALA A 686 -9.67 -3.35 15.22
CA ALA A 686 -8.66 -4.07 16.00
C ALA A 686 -9.22 -4.59 17.35
N ASP A 687 -10.38 -4.12 17.81
CA ASP A 687 -11.06 -4.59 19.02
C ASP A 687 -11.59 -6.03 18.87
N TYR A 688 -11.08 -6.96 19.68
CA TYR A 688 -11.61 -8.33 19.80
C TYR A 688 -12.36 -8.56 21.13
N GLY A 689 -12.85 -7.48 21.74
CA GLY A 689 -13.75 -7.48 22.89
C GLY A 689 -13.19 -6.74 24.11
N SER A 690 -11.97 -6.22 24.04
CA SER A 690 -11.37 -5.48 25.16
C SER A 690 -11.99 -4.09 25.37
N GLY A 691 -12.44 -3.43 24.29
CA GLY A 691 -12.88 -2.03 24.35
C GLY A 691 -11.73 -1.03 24.53
N THR A 692 -10.48 -1.43 24.25
CA THR A 692 -9.27 -0.65 24.64
C THR A 692 -8.58 0.09 23.50
N GLU A 693 -9.20 0.21 22.31
CA GLU A 693 -8.65 0.91 21.13
C GLU A 693 -8.14 2.33 21.42
N LEU A 694 -8.74 3.04 22.38
CA LEU A 694 -8.29 4.38 22.79
C LEU A 694 -6.97 4.36 23.58
N ALA A 695 -6.69 3.29 24.32
CA ALA A 695 -5.40 3.07 24.96
C ALA A 695 -4.31 2.73 23.92
N THR A 696 -4.65 1.94 22.88
CA THR A 696 -3.76 1.72 21.73
C THR A 696 -3.51 3.02 20.97
N THR A 697 -4.53 3.87 20.84
CA THR A 697 -4.43 5.21 20.25
C THR A 697 -3.49 6.12 21.04
N GLU A 698 -3.57 6.14 22.38
CA GLU A 698 -2.61 6.84 23.26
C GLU A 698 -1.18 6.35 23.02
N ALA A 699 -0.95 5.04 23.04
CA ALA A 699 0.37 4.45 22.79
C ALA A 699 0.94 4.78 21.40
N ASN A 700 0.10 4.78 20.36
CA ASN A 700 0.50 5.15 19.00
C ASN A 700 0.85 6.64 18.87
N LEU A 701 0.20 7.53 19.65
CA LEU A 701 0.61 8.94 19.76
C LEU A 701 1.99 9.06 20.42
N ASP A 702 2.27 8.28 21.47
CA ASP A 702 3.58 8.25 22.14
C ASP A 702 4.71 7.81 21.18
N GLY A 703 4.53 6.69 20.46
CA GLY A 703 5.50 6.21 19.47
C GLY A 703 5.75 7.22 18.34
N THR A 704 4.70 7.92 17.91
CA THR A 704 4.81 9.02 16.94
C THR A 704 5.59 10.20 17.53
N ARG A 705 5.34 10.56 18.79
CA ARG A 705 6.01 11.67 19.50
C ARG A 705 7.52 11.41 19.69
N GLU A 706 7.91 10.16 19.92
CA GLU A 706 9.32 9.75 19.98
C GLU A 706 10.01 9.99 18.63
N LEU A 707 9.47 9.46 17.53
CA LEU A 707 10.02 9.68 16.18
C LEU A 707 10.14 11.18 15.83
N LEU A 708 9.12 11.98 16.15
CA LEU A 708 9.16 13.43 15.96
C LEU A 708 10.25 14.11 16.79
N THR A 709 10.52 13.62 18.01
CA THR A 709 11.58 14.13 18.88
C THR A 709 12.96 13.85 18.29
N LEU A 710 13.17 12.63 17.77
CA LEU A 710 14.43 12.22 17.12
C LEU A 710 14.67 12.97 15.80
N LEU A 711 13.62 13.29 15.04
CA LEU A 711 13.71 13.95 13.73
C LEU A 711 13.67 15.48 13.79
N ARG A 712 13.21 16.09 14.89
CA ARG A 712 13.10 17.57 15.06
C ARG A 712 14.34 18.35 14.60
N PRO A 713 15.60 17.98 14.93
CA PRO A 713 16.77 18.73 14.49
C PRO A 713 16.98 18.79 12.97
N LEU A 714 16.39 17.85 12.22
CA LEU A 714 16.38 17.85 10.76
C LEU A 714 15.18 18.63 10.21
N ILE A 715 14.00 18.47 10.83
CA ILE A 715 12.75 19.11 10.39
C ILE A 715 12.82 20.64 10.59
N ASP A 716 13.25 21.12 11.76
CA ASP A 716 13.25 22.56 12.07
C ASP A 716 14.19 23.37 11.15
N ARG A 717 15.29 22.76 10.69
CA ARG A 717 16.22 23.37 9.71
C ARG A 717 15.58 23.61 8.34
N ARG A 718 14.48 22.92 8.03
CA ARG A 718 13.82 22.90 6.71
C ARG A 718 12.46 23.58 6.75
N ASN A 719 11.70 23.37 7.82
CA ASN A 719 10.48 24.08 8.11
C ASN A 719 10.13 24.07 9.62
N ALA A 720 10.64 25.04 10.37
CA ALA A 720 10.37 25.24 11.81
C ALA A 720 8.89 25.49 12.19
N LYS A 721 7.95 25.52 11.23
CA LYS A 721 6.51 25.64 11.50
C LYS A 721 5.81 24.29 11.65
N VAL A 722 6.37 23.21 11.08
CA VAL A 722 5.72 21.89 11.05
C VAL A 722 5.55 21.33 12.46
N ILE A 723 6.63 21.28 13.24
CA ILE A 723 6.58 20.65 14.57
C ILE A 723 5.61 21.38 15.53
N PRO A 724 5.58 22.72 15.64
CA PRO A 724 4.56 23.41 16.44
C PRO A 724 3.11 23.14 16.02
N ALA A 725 2.85 22.93 14.72
CA ALA A 725 1.52 22.61 14.20
C ALA A 725 1.12 21.17 14.55
N VAL A 726 2.00 20.21 14.26
CA VAL A 726 1.86 18.79 14.64
C VAL A 726 1.64 18.63 16.14
N GLU A 727 2.47 19.26 16.98
CA GLU A 727 2.32 19.22 18.44
C GLU A 727 0.95 19.75 18.92
N THR A 728 0.41 20.76 18.23
CA THR A 728 -0.88 21.36 18.60
C THR A 728 -2.03 20.39 18.36
N TRP A 729 -2.03 19.70 17.21
CA TRP A 729 -3.02 18.68 16.90
C TRP A 729 -2.79 17.36 17.67
N MET A 730 -1.54 17.02 17.98
CA MET A 730 -1.20 15.90 18.85
C MET A 730 -1.75 16.10 20.26
N ARG A 731 -1.47 17.25 20.91
CA ARG A 731 -2.05 17.59 22.23
C ARG A 731 -3.58 17.60 22.22
N ARG A 732 -4.20 18.12 21.15
CA ARG A 732 -5.68 18.12 21.01
C ARG A 732 -6.25 16.71 20.92
N THR A 733 -5.60 15.85 20.14
CA THR A 733 -6.02 14.44 19.96
C THR A 733 -5.85 13.68 21.26
N GLU A 734 -4.71 13.82 21.92
CA GLU A 734 -4.40 13.27 23.24
C GLU A 734 -5.42 13.71 24.29
N GLN A 735 -5.80 14.99 24.34
CA GLN A 735 -6.87 15.48 25.23
C GLN A 735 -8.23 14.84 24.94
N LEU A 736 -8.59 14.63 23.67
CA LEU A 736 -9.85 13.97 23.30
C LEU A 736 -9.86 12.47 23.67
N VAL A 737 -8.71 11.80 23.54
CA VAL A 737 -8.51 10.39 23.94
C VAL A 737 -8.57 10.25 25.46
N LEU A 738 -7.79 11.04 26.18
CA LEU A 738 -7.73 11.04 27.65
C LEU A 738 -9.07 11.41 28.31
N ALA A 739 -9.88 12.25 27.67
CA ALA A 739 -11.23 12.56 28.16
C ALA A 739 -12.18 11.34 28.21
N GLN A 740 -11.83 10.23 27.57
CA GLN A 740 -12.59 8.97 27.57
C GLN A 740 -12.05 7.94 28.58
N ARG A 741 -11.01 8.29 29.34
CA ARG A 741 -10.38 7.48 30.38
C ARG A 741 -10.96 7.87 31.75
N ALA A 742 -11.48 6.88 32.48
CA ALA A 742 -12.01 7.09 33.83
C ALA A 742 -10.88 7.21 34.87
N GLU A 743 -11.21 7.72 36.07
CA GLU A 743 -10.25 7.92 37.17
C GLU A 743 -9.61 6.60 37.66
N ASP A 744 -10.30 5.46 37.51
CA ASP A 744 -9.77 4.12 37.82
C ASP A 744 -8.85 3.54 36.73
N GLY A 745 -8.64 4.31 35.64
CA GLY A 745 -7.83 3.92 34.49
C GLY A 745 -8.55 3.09 33.44
N THR A 746 -9.85 2.79 33.60
CA THR A 746 -10.64 2.12 32.55
C THR A 746 -10.92 3.06 31.38
N TRP A 747 -11.15 2.47 30.20
CA TRP A 747 -11.38 3.21 28.95
C TRP A 747 -12.82 3.03 28.48
N THR A 748 -13.41 4.11 27.95
CA THR A 748 -14.72 4.05 27.31
C THR A 748 -14.58 3.34 25.94
N PRO A 749 -15.24 2.18 25.73
CA PRO A 749 -15.16 1.48 24.45
C PRO A 749 -15.73 2.34 23.32
N LEU A 750 -15.21 2.20 22.10
CA LEU A 750 -15.61 3.04 20.98
C LEU A 750 -17.11 2.97 20.68
N ASP A 751 -17.75 1.81 20.86
CA ASP A 751 -19.20 1.64 20.66
C ASP A 751 -20.07 2.30 21.74
N LYS A 752 -19.46 2.84 22.81
CA LYS A 752 -20.11 3.64 23.86
C LYS A 752 -19.84 5.14 23.75
N LEU A 753 -18.92 5.57 22.88
CA LEU A 753 -18.70 6.98 22.59
C LEU A 753 -19.92 7.61 21.92
N SER A 754 -20.13 8.91 22.16
CA SER A 754 -21.11 9.67 21.39
C SER A 754 -20.64 9.85 19.93
N ASP A 755 -21.59 9.94 18.99
CA ASP A 755 -21.27 10.23 17.59
C ASP A 755 -20.48 11.54 17.44
N THR A 756 -20.72 12.51 18.32
CA THR A 756 -20.00 13.80 18.34
C THR A 756 -18.54 13.61 18.74
N ASP A 757 -18.25 12.77 19.74
CA ASP A 757 -16.89 12.57 20.22
C ASP A 757 -16.08 11.66 19.29
N ARG A 758 -16.73 10.67 18.66
CA ARG A 758 -16.16 9.94 17.51
C ARG A 758 -15.76 10.88 16.36
N GLN A 759 -16.68 11.73 15.90
CA GLN A 759 -16.40 12.71 14.83
C GLN A 759 -15.29 13.70 15.21
N ARG A 760 -15.18 14.09 16.49
CA ARG A 760 -14.10 14.95 16.99
C ARG A 760 -12.75 14.23 17.02
N LEU A 761 -12.71 12.97 17.44
CA LEU A 761 -11.51 12.14 17.44
C LEU A 761 -11.01 11.91 16.00
N ASP A 762 -11.89 11.39 15.12
CA ASP A 762 -11.58 11.13 13.71
C ASP A 762 -11.11 12.41 12.99
N GLY A 763 -11.79 13.53 13.20
CA GLY A 763 -11.41 14.82 12.63
C GLY A 763 -10.10 15.39 13.19
N SER A 764 -9.80 15.13 14.46
CA SER A 764 -8.54 15.56 15.09
C SER A 764 -7.35 14.72 14.61
N VAL A 765 -7.51 13.40 14.48
CA VAL A 765 -6.48 12.52 13.90
C VAL A 765 -6.31 12.80 12.41
N GLY A 766 -7.39 13.00 11.66
CA GLY A 766 -7.34 13.37 10.25
C GLY A 766 -6.54 14.66 10.01
N GLN A 767 -6.79 15.73 10.79
CA GLN A 767 -6.00 16.95 10.69
C GLN A 767 -4.56 16.75 11.17
N LEU A 768 -4.32 15.95 12.22
CA LEU A 768 -2.96 15.62 12.66
C LEU A 768 -2.15 14.92 11.55
N LEU A 769 -2.78 14.04 10.77
CA LEU A 769 -2.18 13.41 9.59
C LEU A 769 -1.82 14.44 8.50
N GLU A 770 -2.70 15.40 8.22
CA GLU A 770 -2.40 16.51 7.28
C GLU A 770 -1.19 17.35 7.72
N GLU A 771 -1.00 17.60 9.03
CA GLU A 771 0.19 18.30 9.55
C GLU A 771 1.47 17.44 9.51
N LEU A 772 1.33 16.11 9.59
CA LEU A 772 2.44 15.14 9.51
C LEU A 772 2.87 14.85 8.07
N ALA A 773 1.95 14.92 7.10
CA ALA A 773 2.16 14.59 5.70
C ALA A 773 3.38 15.28 5.02
N PRO A 774 3.80 16.51 5.38
CA PRO A 774 5.00 17.12 4.80
C PRO A 774 6.34 16.53 5.30
N ILE A 775 6.35 15.78 6.42
CA ILE A 775 7.60 15.32 7.06
C ILE A 775 8.41 14.37 6.15
N PRO A 776 7.80 13.35 5.50
CA PRO A 776 8.49 12.53 4.51
C PRO A 776 9.17 13.34 3.40
N ASP A 777 8.45 14.22 2.70
CA ASP A 777 8.98 15.03 1.59
C ASP A 777 10.13 15.95 2.03
N LEU A 778 10.01 16.54 3.24
CA LEU A 778 11.04 17.39 3.84
C LEU A 778 12.31 16.61 4.20
N LEU A 779 12.20 15.33 4.53
CA LEU A 779 13.31 14.47 4.95
C LEU A 779 13.74 13.43 3.91
N GLU A 780 13.13 13.44 2.73
CA GLU A 780 13.46 12.59 1.60
C GLU A 780 14.96 12.68 1.26
N ILE A 781 15.57 11.50 1.14
CA ILE A 781 16.99 11.33 0.84
C ILE A 781 17.22 11.66 -0.63
N ARG A 782 17.94 12.75 -0.90
CA ARG A 782 18.19 13.24 -2.26
C ARG A 782 19.67 13.11 -2.59
N LYS A 783 20.01 12.56 -3.77
CA LYS A 783 21.40 12.40 -4.24
C LYS A 783 22.11 13.72 -4.55
N ALA A 784 21.44 14.85 -4.34
CA ALA A 784 22.02 16.19 -4.35
C ALA A 784 22.73 16.58 -3.03
N ALA A 785 22.54 15.81 -1.95
CA ALA A 785 23.11 16.02 -0.61
C ALA A 785 24.62 15.76 -0.53
#